data_AF-A0A7S4CCS7-F1
#
_entry.id   AF-A0A7S4CCS7-F1
#
_cell.length_a   1.000
_cell.length_b   1.000
_cell.length_c   1.000
_cell.angle_alpha   90.00
_cell.angle_beta   90.00
_cell.angle_gamma   90.00
#
_symmetry.space_group_name_H-M   'P 1'
#
loop_
_entity.id
_entity.type
_entity.pdbx_description
1 polymer ?
#
loop_
_entity_poly.entity_id
_entity_poly.type
_entity_poly.pdbx_seq_one_letter_code
_entity_poly.pdbx_strand_id
1 'polypeptide(L)'
;AKGKGNAVFDNPFDRSNSLRCYSSEDSCDFDVDASQTEAIMAARAPEPWSEPETTKEYSETFYKEKEAGRFRPNAFWASAAMNAASAEPRGPLLSPDFVYATNCVTEAAAALALMELPFRAGEHSILPGQGLAASFVAESPCVLVAKEIVAVPAPAGDSARDLLVTVRVFKAKDNEDTSQDPRSIKEFLVNEPYCLQIVVTNVSPKTLGCQVLVQVPEGSLPLGRATYTHAYPQHLSAFACCRIAVHFYFPRPGTFAGAPVCCSVDGAVVATSGGVSYQVVQEPSHVEVKSFSDVLASGEAAVLTFLRERDVVGGEMGFSFPQLYPLLSNGAFFSQAVAVLRDRGLFDRTAWGYGFLHGDVPACHELLQVEGRVLQTLGPFFESALVSVSAAEADFRHLDYHPIINKRAHGLGEGGAAPPILNAQLQATYGRFLHCLAAKPGPLGVEERLRLAYYLLCQDRVKEAAAQFRAAGAAGTSGGLKLQHDYMAAYLDLFDASGGLATARRVASEHKECPHAAWRARFEALAKILAEIDFATDYAADGVADVAAAVQEAPALHAELRPGGVFEIQADGLAEIQVRLYRVDLEMLFSRTPFLRGSGAQPDFSFVKPVFEGSIPGDAKTWELPEGHRQSDLAVELTAGALRVFTMYFACTLRVAVAEQHGYLTVTSADRRPMPAVYVKVFARVNGQEQFFKDGYTDLRGRFDYASLSSESAASVQRFALLVLSPGAGGLVREAAAPGGY
;
A
#
# COMPACT_ATOMS: atom_id res chain seq x y z
N ALA A 1 40.56 -43.08 3.21
CA ALA A 1 39.72 -44.24 3.55
C ALA A 1 38.33 -44.04 2.95
N LYS A 2 37.70 -45.12 2.47
CA LYS A 2 36.54 -45.17 1.56
C LYS A 2 35.19 -44.78 2.20
N GLY A 3 34.25 -44.37 1.33
CA GLY A 3 32.78 -44.40 1.49
C GLY A 3 32.14 -43.04 1.18
N LYS A 4 31.61 -42.67 0.00
CA LYS A 4 30.60 -43.24 -0.94
C LYS A 4 29.20 -43.45 -0.36
N GLY A 5 28.20 -42.78 -0.97
CA GLY A 5 26.76 -43.13 -0.94
C GLY A 5 25.83 -41.91 -0.81
N ASN A 6 25.66 -41.11 -1.86
CA ASN A 6 24.51 -41.08 -2.78
C ASN A 6 23.19 -40.49 -2.22
N ALA A 7 22.93 -39.25 -2.62
CA ALA A 7 21.61 -38.65 -2.71
C ALA A 7 20.91 -39.13 -4.00
N VAL A 8 19.60 -39.34 -3.94
CA VAL A 8 18.72 -39.50 -5.10
C VAL A 8 17.51 -38.59 -4.90
N PHE A 9 17.36 -37.64 -5.82
CA PHE A 9 16.12 -36.93 -6.11
C PHE A 9 15.23 -37.85 -6.96
N ASP A 10 13.92 -37.85 -6.71
CA ASP A 10 12.95 -38.14 -7.77
C ASP A 10 11.64 -37.35 -7.56
N ASN A 11 11.16 -36.80 -8.67
CA ASN A 11 10.03 -35.89 -8.86
C ASN A 11 8.75 -36.70 -9.20
N PRO A 12 7.55 -36.12 -9.44
CA PRO A 12 6.27 -36.69 -9.04
C PRO A 12 5.48 -37.19 -10.28
N PHE A 13 4.25 -37.64 -10.05
CA PHE A 13 3.27 -38.15 -11.02
C PHE A 13 3.42 -39.62 -11.43
N ASP A 14 2.60 -40.47 -10.83
CA ASP A 14 1.75 -41.36 -11.64
C ASP A 14 0.39 -41.61 -10.97
N ARG A 15 -0.65 -41.65 -11.79
CA ARG A 15 -2.05 -41.91 -11.45
C ARG A 15 -2.32 -43.42 -11.62
N SER A 16 -3.16 -44.01 -10.78
CA SER A 16 -4.33 -44.81 -11.20
C SER A 16 -4.80 -45.83 -10.15
N ASN A 17 -6.13 -46.03 -10.15
CA ASN A 17 -6.89 -47.20 -9.67
C ASN A 17 -6.96 -47.44 -8.15
N SER A 18 -8.09 -47.76 -7.54
CA SER A 18 -9.40 -48.19 -8.05
C SER A 18 -10.39 -48.22 -6.89
N LEU A 19 -11.64 -47.81 -7.13
CA LEU A 19 -12.79 -48.11 -6.27
C LEU A 19 -12.94 -49.62 -6.07
N ARG A 20 -13.17 -50.04 -4.82
CA ARG A 20 -13.86 -51.29 -4.49
C ARG A 20 -14.92 -51.04 -3.43
N CYS A 21 -16.16 -51.15 -3.87
CA CYS A 21 -17.34 -51.32 -3.03
C CYS A 21 -17.31 -52.71 -2.37
N TYR A 22 -17.64 -52.79 -1.09
CA TYR A 22 -18.15 -54.00 -0.47
C TYR A 22 -19.36 -53.63 0.39
N SER A 23 -20.47 -54.29 0.08
CA SER A 23 -21.71 -54.35 0.86
C SER A 23 -21.63 -55.51 1.85
N SER A 24 -22.10 -55.31 3.08
CA SER A 24 -22.67 -56.38 3.90
C SER A 24 -23.60 -55.78 4.96
N GLU A 25 -24.77 -56.40 5.07
CA GLU A 25 -25.93 -56.03 5.90
C GLU A 25 -25.74 -56.31 7.41
N ASP A 26 -26.43 -55.50 8.20
CA ASP A 26 -27.09 -55.72 9.49
C ASP A 26 -26.39 -56.44 10.67
N SER A 27 -26.10 -55.66 11.71
CA SER A 27 -26.51 -56.00 13.09
C SER A 27 -26.62 -54.74 13.94
N CYS A 28 -27.81 -54.52 14.48
CA CYS A 28 -28.20 -53.45 15.39
C CYS A 28 -27.72 -53.71 16.82
N ASP A 29 -26.86 -52.84 17.33
CA ASP A 29 -26.67 -52.55 18.75
C ASP A 29 -26.41 -51.03 18.87
N PHE A 30 -27.34 -50.31 19.50
CA PHE A 30 -27.37 -48.85 19.56
C PHE A 30 -26.49 -48.35 20.72
N ASP A 31 -25.18 -48.36 20.52
CA ASP A 31 -24.25 -47.52 21.29
C ASP A 31 -24.20 -46.13 20.65
N VAL A 32 -24.45 -45.10 21.45
CA VAL A 32 -24.56 -43.70 20.99
C VAL A 32 -23.17 -43.22 20.55
N ASP A 33 -22.97 -43.16 19.23
CA ASP A 33 -21.71 -42.85 18.58
C ASP A 33 -21.42 -41.33 18.57
N ALA A 34 -20.19 -40.97 18.94
CA ALA A 34 -19.65 -39.61 18.93
C ALA A 34 -19.65 -38.96 17.52
N SER A 35 -19.88 -39.75 16.48
CA SER A 35 -19.97 -39.35 15.08
C SER A 35 -21.13 -38.39 14.76
N GLN A 36 -22.18 -38.32 15.59
CA GLN A 36 -23.32 -37.40 15.36
C GLN A 36 -23.04 -35.97 15.80
N THR A 37 -22.12 -35.76 16.76
CA THR A 37 -21.60 -34.41 17.07
C THR A 37 -20.61 -33.96 16.00
N GLU A 38 -19.84 -34.89 15.43
CA GLU A 38 -18.95 -34.63 14.29
C GLU A 38 -19.71 -34.27 13.02
N ALA A 39 -20.88 -34.89 12.74
CA ALA A 39 -21.68 -34.59 11.55
C ALA A 39 -22.24 -33.15 11.52
N ILE A 40 -22.58 -32.59 12.69
CA ILE A 40 -23.02 -31.19 12.85
C ILE A 40 -21.84 -30.22 12.64
N MET A 41 -20.60 -30.67 12.89
CA MET A 41 -19.37 -29.92 12.63
C MET A 41 -18.75 -30.21 11.23
N ALA A 42 -19.24 -31.22 10.51
CA ALA A 42 -18.64 -31.73 9.27
C ALA A 42 -19.08 -30.99 7.98
N ALA A 43 -19.85 -29.89 8.07
CA ALA A 43 -20.10 -29.00 6.92
C ALA A 43 -18.88 -28.12 6.53
N ARG A 44 -17.66 -28.64 6.76
CA ARG A 44 -16.34 -27.99 6.92
C ARG A 44 -16.16 -27.39 8.32
N ALA A 45 -15.16 -27.92 9.03
CA ALA A 45 -14.70 -27.37 10.30
C ALA A 45 -14.47 -25.86 10.12
N PRO A 46 -15.19 -24.99 10.85
CA PRO A 46 -14.91 -23.57 10.84
C PRO A 46 -13.46 -23.35 11.27
N GLU A 47 -12.76 -22.43 10.63
CA GLU A 47 -11.39 -22.12 11.01
C GLU A 47 -11.38 -21.67 12.49
N PRO A 48 -10.39 -22.11 13.29
CA PRO A 48 -10.25 -21.65 14.66
C PRO A 48 -10.14 -20.13 14.66
N TRP A 49 -10.66 -19.49 15.71
CA TRP A 49 -10.63 -18.04 15.80
C TRP A 49 -9.19 -17.52 15.65
N SER A 50 -9.02 -16.55 14.76
CA SER A 50 -7.78 -15.80 14.59
C SER A 50 -8.03 -14.34 14.92
N GLU A 51 -7.09 -13.73 15.63
CA GLU A 51 -7.16 -12.31 15.93
C GLU A 51 -7.24 -11.49 14.63
N PRO A 52 -8.23 -10.57 14.50
CA PRO A 52 -8.30 -9.70 13.34
C PRO A 52 -7.07 -8.80 13.29
N GLU A 53 -6.60 -8.51 12.07
CA GLU A 53 -5.53 -7.53 11.90
C GLU A 53 -5.95 -6.14 12.39
N THR A 54 -4.98 -5.30 12.73
CA THR A 54 -5.24 -3.88 12.98
C THR A 54 -5.80 -3.21 11.72
N THR A 55 -6.70 -2.24 11.91
CA THR A 55 -7.29 -1.50 10.76
C THR A 55 -6.17 -0.85 9.94
N LYS A 56 -6.04 -1.28 8.68
CA LYS A 56 -5.12 -0.68 7.71
C LYS A 56 -5.86 0.36 6.87
N GLU A 57 -5.13 1.40 6.50
CA GLU A 57 -5.57 2.41 5.55
C GLU A 57 -4.96 2.09 4.18
N TYR A 58 -5.81 1.98 3.17
CA TYR A 58 -5.39 1.70 1.80
C TYR A 58 -5.70 2.92 0.93
N SER A 59 -4.69 3.37 0.19
CA SER A 59 -4.84 4.40 -0.84
C SER A 59 -4.49 3.81 -2.20
N GLU A 60 -5.15 4.28 -3.25
CA GLU A 60 -4.72 4.00 -4.60
C GLU A 60 -3.39 4.72 -4.84
N THR A 61 -2.32 3.96 -5.10
CA THR A 61 -0.99 4.56 -5.32
C THR A 61 -0.87 5.22 -6.70
N PHE A 62 -1.86 5.04 -7.58
CA PHE A 62 -1.77 5.22 -9.03
C PHE A 62 -0.54 4.48 -9.61
N TYR A 63 -0.58 3.99 -10.86
CA TYR A 63 0.58 3.29 -11.45
C TYR A 63 1.83 4.19 -11.67
N LYS A 64 1.85 5.41 -11.11
CA LYS A 64 2.80 6.48 -11.45
C LYS A 64 3.74 6.90 -10.33
N GLU A 65 3.53 6.52 -9.07
CA GLU A 65 4.40 6.96 -7.98
C GLU A 65 5.25 5.83 -7.40
N LYS A 66 6.13 5.24 -8.24
CA LYS A 66 7.45 4.68 -7.82
C LYS A 66 8.23 4.19 -9.05
N GLU A 67 9.24 4.96 -9.45
CA GLU A 67 10.32 4.54 -10.33
C GLU A 67 11.21 3.48 -9.65
N ALA A 68 10.70 2.26 -9.46
CA ALA A 68 11.51 1.16 -8.94
C ALA A 68 12.44 0.59 -10.05
N GLY A 69 13.68 1.08 -10.07
CA GLY A 69 14.91 0.36 -10.45
C GLY A 69 14.88 -0.54 -11.71
N ARG A 70 14.90 0.06 -12.91
CA ARG A 70 15.30 -0.66 -14.14
C ARG A 70 16.75 -0.31 -14.50
N PHE A 71 17.66 -1.27 -14.38
CA PHE A 71 18.98 -1.17 -15.05
C PHE A 71 18.81 -1.58 -16.52
N ARG A 72 19.50 -0.89 -17.43
CA ARG A 72 19.38 -1.15 -18.87
C ARG A 72 20.03 -2.51 -19.21
N PRO A 73 19.38 -3.39 -20.00
CA PRO A 73 20.01 -4.62 -20.46
C PRO A 73 21.34 -4.36 -21.19
N ASN A 74 22.36 -5.17 -20.92
CA ASN A 74 23.69 -5.09 -21.52
C ASN A 74 24.25 -6.49 -21.85
N ALA A 75 25.45 -6.55 -22.42
CA ALA A 75 26.09 -7.81 -22.83
C ALA A 75 26.35 -8.78 -21.66
N PHE A 76 26.64 -8.25 -20.46
CA PHE A 76 26.78 -9.07 -19.27
C PHE A 76 25.45 -9.74 -18.89
N TRP A 77 24.35 -8.99 -18.86
CA TRP A 77 23.02 -9.53 -18.53
C TRP A 77 22.52 -10.54 -19.58
N ALA A 78 22.85 -10.32 -20.85
CA ALA A 78 22.58 -11.30 -21.92
C ALA A 78 23.40 -12.59 -21.72
N SER A 79 24.69 -12.48 -21.42
CA SER A 79 25.56 -13.62 -21.12
C SER A 79 25.10 -14.40 -19.89
N ALA A 80 24.67 -13.68 -18.85
CA ALA A 80 24.11 -14.27 -17.63
C ALA A 80 22.82 -15.05 -17.92
N ALA A 81 21.92 -14.47 -18.73
CA ALA A 81 20.68 -15.14 -19.15
C ALA A 81 20.95 -16.37 -20.03
N MET A 82 21.92 -16.30 -20.93
CA MET A 82 22.33 -17.44 -21.76
C MET A 82 22.97 -18.56 -20.95
N ASN A 83 23.85 -18.23 -19.99
CA ASN A 83 24.42 -19.20 -19.07
C ASN A 83 23.33 -19.88 -18.23
N ALA A 84 22.37 -19.10 -17.72
CA ALA A 84 21.23 -19.63 -16.97
C ALA A 84 20.28 -20.52 -17.80
N ALA A 85 20.15 -20.25 -19.10
CA ALA A 85 19.28 -21.00 -20.02
C ALA A 85 19.97 -22.21 -20.69
N SER A 86 21.28 -22.36 -20.52
CA SER A 86 22.06 -23.49 -21.05
C SER A 86 21.61 -24.82 -20.42
N ALA A 87 21.39 -25.83 -21.26
CA ALA A 87 21.05 -27.19 -20.84
C ALA A 87 22.29 -28.04 -20.46
N GLU A 88 23.50 -27.51 -20.66
CA GLU A 88 24.76 -28.18 -20.34
C GLU A 88 25.22 -27.90 -18.88
N PRO A 89 26.10 -28.75 -18.29
CA PRO A 89 26.54 -28.55 -16.92
C PRO A 89 27.17 -27.17 -16.73
N ARG A 90 26.62 -26.42 -15.76
CA ARG A 90 26.91 -25.01 -15.44
C ARG A 90 28.39 -24.79 -15.17
N GLY A 91 29.12 -24.25 -16.14
CA GLY A 91 30.42 -23.64 -15.90
C GLY A 91 30.27 -22.25 -15.24
N PRO A 92 31.27 -21.79 -14.47
CA PRO A 92 31.22 -20.50 -13.80
C PRO A 92 31.06 -19.35 -14.78
N LEU A 93 30.17 -18.39 -14.47
CA LEU A 93 29.95 -17.19 -15.29
C LEU A 93 31.13 -16.22 -15.15
N LEU A 94 32.19 -16.45 -15.93
CA LEU A 94 33.40 -15.61 -15.99
C LEU A 94 33.39 -14.78 -17.28
N SER A 95 32.33 -14.01 -17.49
CA SER A 95 32.22 -13.19 -18.70
C SER A 95 33.16 -11.98 -18.63
N PRO A 96 33.94 -11.69 -19.70
CA PRO A 96 34.71 -10.45 -19.81
C PRO A 96 33.82 -9.20 -19.89
N ASP A 97 32.52 -9.38 -20.17
CA ASP A 97 31.54 -8.30 -20.30
C ASP A 97 31.11 -7.67 -18.97
N PHE A 98 31.61 -8.17 -17.82
CA PHE A 98 31.28 -7.64 -16.50
C PHE A 98 31.54 -6.12 -16.38
N VAL A 99 32.46 -5.59 -17.18
CA VAL A 99 32.76 -4.16 -17.30
C VAL A 99 31.56 -3.30 -17.73
N TYR A 100 30.52 -3.90 -18.32
CA TYR A 100 29.32 -3.19 -18.75
C TYR A 100 28.23 -3.10 -17.66
N ALA A 101 28.34 -3.84 -16.56
CA ALA A 101 27.36 -3.89 -15.48
C ALA A 101 27.71 -2.96 -14.30
N THR A 102 28.15 -1.74 -14.59
CA THR A 102 28.66 -0.79 -13.58
C THR A 102 27.91 0.54 -13.52
N ASN A 103 26.66 0.63 -14.02
CA ASN A 103 25.95 1.92 -14.05
C ASN A 103 25.53 2.40 -12.65
N CYS A 104 25.37 1.48 -11.71
CA CYS A 104 25.20 1.81 -10.29
C CYS A 104 25.73 0.70 -9.38
N VAL A 105 25.82 1.01 -8.08
CA VAL A 105 26.32 0.07 -7.06
C VAL A 105 25.49 -1.21 -7.01
N THR A 106 24.17 -1.11 -7.12
CA THR A 106 23.27 -2.27 -7.10
C THR A 106 23.46 -3.18 -8.31
N GLU A 107 23.66 -2.60 -9.51
CA GLU A 107 23.93 -3.36 -10.72
C GLU A 107 25.30 -4.06 -10.65
N ALA A 108 26.32 -3.36 -10.17
CA ALA A 108 27.67 -3.90 -9.98
C ALA A 108 27.69 -5.03 -8.94
N ALA A 109 26.97 -4.87 -7.83
CA ALA A 109 26.86 -5.90 -6.81
C ALA A 109 26.12 -7.15 -7.33
N ALA A 110 25.07 -6.97 -8.12
CA ALA A 110 24.33 -8.07 -8.74
C ALA A 110 25.18 -8.80 -9.79
N ALA A 111 25.98 -8.09 -10.58
CA ALA A 111 26.90 -8.69 -11.53
C ALA A 111 28.00 -9.50 -10.82
N LEU A 112 28.63 -8.94 -9.78
CA LEU A 112 29.61 -9.64 -8.97
C LEU A 112 29.05 -10.89 -8.28
N ALA A 113 27.79 -10.87 -7.83
CA ALA A 113 27.15 -12.01 -7.21
C ALA A 113 26.90 -13.17 -8.19
N LEU A 114 26.74 -12.88 -9.48
CA LEU A 114 26.59 -13.88 -10.54
C LEU A 114 27.93 -14.36 -11.09
N MET A 115 29.00 -13.55 -10.96
CA MET A 115 30.35 -13.99 -11.26
C MET A 115 30.82 -14.94 -10.16
N GLU A 116 31.03 -16.22 -10.50
CA GLU A 116 31.47 -17.25 -9.55
C GLU A 116 32.97 -17.13 -9.21
N LEU A 117 33.42 -15.92 -8.86
CA LEU A 117 34.76 -15.65 -8.36
C LEU A 117 34.87 -16.14 -6.91
N PRO A 118 35.97 -16.82 -6.54
CA PRO A 118 36.13 -17.32 -5.19
C PRO A 118 36.37 -16.18 -4.21
N PHE A 119 35.75 -16.25 -3.02
CA PHE A 119 36.01 -15.30 -1.92
C PHE A 119 37.47 -15.32 -1.43
N ARG A 120 38.21 -16.39 -1.71
CA ARG A 120 39.67 -16.50 -1.50
C ARG A 120 40.33 -16.97 -2.78
N ALA A 121 41.22 -16.16 -3.34
CA ALA A 121 41.98 -16.50 -4.54
C ALA A 121 42.98 -17.64 -4.26
N GLY A 122 43.19 -18.51 -5.26
CA GLY A 122 44.33 -19.43 -5.30
C GLY A 122 45.64 -18.68 -5.56
N GLU A 123 46.77 -19.35 -5.36
CA GLU A 123 48.08 -18.75 -5.63
C GLU A 123 48.37 -18.72 -7.13
N HIS A 124 48.11 -17.58 -7.76
CA HIS A 124 48.45 -17.34 -9.17
C HIS A 124 49.95 -17.07 -9.33
N SER A 125 50.54 -17.51 -10.45
CA SER A 125 51.95 -17.25 -10.75
C SER A 125 52.16 -16.55 -12.08
N ILE A 126 53.15 -15.65 -12.14
CA ILE A 126 53.59 -14.95 -13.35
C ILE A 126 55.01 -15.40 -13.65
N LEU A 127 55.19 -16.10 -14.75
CA LEU A 127 56.48 -16.56 -15.24
C LEU A 127 57.00 -15.55 -16.28
N PRO A 128 58.09 -14.80 -16.01
CA PRO A 128 58.64 -13.86 -16.97
C PRO A 128 59.26 -14.60 -18.18
N GLY A 129 58.98 -14.11 -19.39
CA GLY A 129 59.52 -14.59 -20.66
C GLY A 129 60.64 -13.70 -21.21
N GLN A 130 60.99 -13.87 -22.49
CA GLN A 130 61.96 -12.99 -23.17
C GLN A 130 61.31 -11.68 -23.63
N GLY A 131 61.96 -10.53 -23.39
CA GLY A 131 61.45 -9.21 -23.77
C GLY A 131 60.31 -8.74 -22.87
N LEU A 132 59.19 -8.28 -23.47
CA LEU A 132 57.97 -7.88 -22.77
C LEU A 132 56.99 -9.05 -22.50
N ALA A 133 57.37 -10.29 -22.84
CA ALA A 133 56.50 -11.45 -22.69
C ALA A 133 56.46 -11.98 -21.24
N ALA A 134 55.28 -12.39 -20.77
CA ALA A 134 55.08 -13.10 -19.49
C ALA A 134 53.94 -14.14 -19.62
N SER A 135 54.01 -15.25 -18.88
CA SER A 135 52.97 -16.26 -18.79
C SER A 135 52.27 -16.22 -17.43
N PHE A 136 50.94 -16.15 -17.41
CA PHE A 136 50.12 -16.14 -16.20
C PHE A 136 49.44 -17.50 -15.99
N VAL A 137 49.66 -18.14 -14.84
CA VAL A 137 49.05 -19.43 -14.47
C VAL A 137 48.02 -19.20 -13.36
N ALA A 138 46.76 -19.51 -13.66
CA ALA A 138 45.63 -19.28 -12.75
C ALA A 138 45.23 -20.57 -12.00
N GLU A 139 45.49 -20.64 -10.69
CA GLU A 139 45.06 -21.76 -9.82
C GLU A 139 43.59 -21.65 -9.32
N SER A 140 42.92 -20.53 -9.58
CA SER A 140 41.49 -20.34 -9.30
C SER A 140 40.86 -19.41 -10.34
N PRO A 141 39.53 -19.38 -10.46
CA PRO A 141 38.85 -18.40 -11.32
C PRO A 141 39.28 -16.97 -11.00
N CYS A 142 39.68 -16.20 -12.02
CA CYS A 142 40.14 -14.83 -11.88
C CYS A 142 39.90 -14.03 -13.17
N VAL A 143 39.97 -12.70 -13.07
CA VAL A 143 39.92 -11.79 -14.21
C VAL A 143 41.30 -11.15 -14.39
N LEU A 144 41.87 -11.23 -15.61
CA LEU A 144 43.18 -10.66 -15.95
C LEU A 144 43.00 -9.44 -16.88
N VAL A 145 43.69 -8.34 -16.59
CA VAL A 145 43.69 -7.11 -17.41
C VAL A 145 45.13 -6.69 -17.72
N ALA A 146 45.45 -6.44 -18.99
CA ALA A 146 46.79 -6.04 -19.46
C ALA A 146 46.74 -4.77 -20.34
N LYS A 147 47.79 -3.92 -20.29
CA LYS A 147 47.90 -2.65 -21.04
C LYS A 147 49.34 -2.42 -21.57
N GLU A 148 49.48 -2.04 -22.84
CA GLU A 148 50.77 -1.76 -23.51
C GLU A 148 50.67 -0.52 -24.45
N ILE A 149 51.79 0.17 -24.71
CA ILE A 149 51.89 1.28 -25.69
C ILE A 149 52.85 0.84 -26.80
N VAL A 150 52.39 0.81 -28.06
CA VAL A 150 53.15 0.30 -29.22
C VAL A 150 53.27 1.40 -30.29
N ALA A 151 54.42 1.46 -30.98
CA ALA A 151 54.64 2.39 -32.08
C ALA A 151 53.95 1.91 -33.37
N VAL A 152 53.30 2.84 -34.07
CA VAL A 152 52.44 2.51 -35.22
C VAL A 152 52.78 3.44 -36.40
N PRO A 153 52.95 2.90 -37.63
CA PRO A 153 53.21 3.72 -38.81
C PRO A 153 52.01 4.62 -39.18
N ALA A 154 52.30 5.78 -39.77
CA ALA A 154 51.28 6.73 -40.25
C ALA A 154 50.36 6.08 -41.32
N PRO A 155 49.09 6.51 -41.44
CA PRO A 155 48.13 5.87 -42.33
C PRO A 155 48.64 5.83 -43.78
N ALA A 156 48.75 4.62 -44.35
CA ALA A 156 48.82 4.41 -45.78
C ALA A 156 47.42 4.61 -46.39
N GLY A 157 47.36 5.12 -47.62
CA GLY A 157 46.14 5.64 -48.26
C GLY A 157 44.88 4.77 -48.23
N ASP A 158 43.76 5.45 -48.43
CA ASP A 158 42.36 5.00 -48.52
C ASP A 158 41.65 4.48 -47.26
N SER A 159 42.35 3.99 -46.22
CA SER A 159 41.71 3.68 -44.92
C SER A 159 41.38 4.93 -44.09
N ALA A 160 41.92 6.09 -44.47
CA ALA A 160 41.84 7.36 -43.74
C ALA A 160 40.47 8.07 -43.80
N ARG A 161 39.40 7.36 -44.18
CA ARG A 161 38.09 7.98 -44.41
C ARG A 161 37.01 7.62 -43.39
N ASP A 162 37.22 6.63 -42.52
CA ASP A 162 36.16 6.17 -41.61
C ASP A 162 36.05 7.03 -40.34
N LEU A 163 37.15 7.66 -39.91
CA LEU A 163 37.20 8.55 -38.75
C LEU A 163 37.74 9.92 -39.17
N LEU A 164 37.10 10.97 -38.67
CA LEU A 164 37.49 12.35 -38.87
C LEU A 164 37.82 12.98 -37.51
N VAL A 165 39.04 13.52 -37.38
CA VAL A 165 39.49 14.20 -36.16
C VAL A 165 39.48 15.69 -36.41
N THR A 166 38.63 16.41 -35.68
CA THR A 166 38.61 17.88 -35.68
C THR A 166 39.11 18.39 -34.34
N VAL A 167 40.01 19.37 -34.38
CA VAL A 167 40.53 20.00 -33.17
C VAL A 167 40.13 21.46 -33.19
N ARG A 168 39.63 21.94 -32.05
CA ARG A 168 39.18 23.32 -31.83
C ARG A 168 39.80 23.83 -30.54
N VAL A 169 40.09 25.12 -30.48
CA VAL A 169 40.60 25.75 -29.26
C VAL A 169 39.77 26.99 -28.94
N PHE A 170 39.30 27.10 -27.69
CA PHE A 170 38.55 28.24 -27.17
C PHE A 170 39.06 28.65 -25.78
N LYS A 171 38.65 29.82 -25.27
CA LYS A 171 39.01 30.28 -23.92
C LYS A 171 38.25 29.46 -22.89
N ALA A 172 38.91 29.06 -21.80
CA ALA A 172 38.30 28.18 -20.78
C ALA A 172 37.14 28.81 -19.99
N LYS A 173 36.99 30.14 -20.02
CA LYS A 173 35.86 30.86 -19.41
C LYS A 173 34.59 30.84 -20.26
N ASP A 174 34.71 30.55 -21.56
CA ASP A 174 33.55 30.35 -22.42
C ASP A 174 33.05 28.91 -22.14
N ASN A 175 31.89 28.78 -21.47
CA ASN A 175 31.30 27.50 -21.11
C ASN A 175 31.26 26.54 -22.33
N GLU A 176 31.67 25.29 -22.13
CA GLU A 176 31.79 24.24 -23.16
C GLU A 176 30.49 23.99 -23.97
N ASP A 177 29.34 24.42 -23.42
CA ASP A 177 28.00 24.17 -23.97
C ASP A 177 27.35 25.39 -24.66
N THR A 178 27.82 26.62 -24.46
CA THR A 178 27.10 27.82 -24.95
C THR A 178 27.59 28.39 -26.28
N SER A 179 28.71 27.95 -26.84
CA SER A 179 29.13 28.40 -28.18
C SER A 179 28.76 27.36 -29.24
N GLN A 180 27.58 27.50 -29.83
CA GLN A 180 27.22 26.78 -31.07
C GLN A 180 28.15 27.11 -32.26
N ASP A 181 29.03 28.11 -32.11
CA ASP A 181 30.10 28.39 -33.05
C ASP A 181 31.37 28.88 -32.33
N PRO A 182 32.31 27.99 -31.96
CA PRO A 182 33.58 28.40 -31.37
C PRO A 182 34.43 29.04 -32.48
N ARG A 183 34.45 30.37 -32.49
CA ARG A 183 35.28 31.19 -33.39
C ARG A 183 36.72 30.66 -33.36
N SER A 184 37.34 30.49 -34.52
CA SER A 184 38.77 30.22 -34.61
C SER A 184 39.55 31.33 -33.89
N ILE A 185 40.18 31.00 -32.75
CA ILE A 185 41.08 31.92 -32.06
C ILE A 185 42.29 32.15 -32.96
N LYS A 186 42.42 33.38 -33.48
CA LYS A 186 43.56 33.78 -34.30
C LYS A 186 44.78 34.15 -33.44
N GLU A 187 44.54 34.70 -32.26
CA GLU A 187 45.57 35.16 -31.32
C GLU A 187 45.29 34.65 -29.91
N PHE A 188 46.30 34.02 -29.31
CA PHE A 188 46.28 33.51 -27.93
C PHE A 188 46.92 34.52 -26.98
N LEU A 189 46.53 34.53 -25.72
CA LEU A 189 47.01 35.45 -24.70
C LEU A 189 47.85 34.71 -23.67
N VAL A 190 48.90 35.37 -23.19
CA VAL A 190 49.75 34.86 -22.11
C VAL A 190 48.96 34.79 -20.81
N ASN A 191 49.13 33.72 -20.03
CA ASN A 191 48.46 33.48 -18.75
C ASN A 191 46.93 33.38 -18.80
N GLU A 192 46.34 33.23 -19.99
CA GLU A 192 44.92 32.97 -20.16
C GLU A 192 44.67 31.46 -20.32
N PRO A 193 43.70 30.86 -19.60
CA PRO A 193 43.39 29.44 -19.74
C PRO A 193 42.59 29.16 -21.01
N TYR A 194 42.98 28.11 -21.74
CA TYR A 194 42.37 27.64 -22.98
C TYR A 194 41.91 26.18 -22.84
N CYS A 195 40.90 25.81 -23.62
CA CYS A 195 40.43 24.45 -23.79
C CYS A 195 40.69 23.98 -25.22
N LEU A 196 41.46 22.89 -25.35
CA LEU A 196 41.63 22.10 -26.57
C LEU A 196 40.49 21.08 -26.63
N GLN A 197 39.52 21.32 -27.51
CA GLN A 197 38.43 20.40 -27.77
C GLN A 197 38.74 19.56 -29.01
N ILE A 198 38.84 18.26 -28.80
CA ILE A 198 38.97 17.26 -29.84
C ILE A 198 37.59 16.66 -30.08
N VAL A 199 37.14 16.68 -31.33
CA VAL A 199 35.96 15.96 -31.80
C VAL A 199 36.42 14.86 -32.74
N VAL A 200 36.14 13.61 -32.39
CA VAL A 200 36.38 12.47 -33.28
C VAL A 200 35.03 11.97 -33.76
N THR A 201 34.84 11.99 -35.07
CA THR A 201 33.59 11.59 -35.73
C THR A 201 33.83 10.34 -36.53
N ASN A 202 33.03 9.31 -36.27
CA ASN A 202 32.94 8.15 -37.12
C ASN A 202 31.98 8.45 -38.27
N VAL A 203 32.47 8.47 -39.50
CA VAL A 203 31.68 8.71 -40.71
C VAL A 203 31.35 7.42 -41.45
N SER A 204 31.76 6.27 -40.90
CA SER A 204 31.43 4.96 -41.42
C SER A 204 30.09 4.46 -40.86
N PRO A 205 29.41 3.54 -41.58
CA PRO A 205 28.22 2.86 -41.07
C PRO A 205 28.53 1.77 -40.04
N LYS A 206 29.80 1.62 -39.61
CA LYS A 206 30.24 0.58 -38.67
C LYS A 206 30.51 1.18 -37.31
N THR A 207 30.31 0.42 -36.25
CA THR A 207 30.76 0.80 -34.90
C THR A 207 32.26 0.51 -34.79
N LEU A 208 33.03 1.49 -34.33
CA LEU A 208 34.50 1.42 -34.24
C LEU A 208 34.95 1.62 -32.79
N GLY A 209 35.93 0.84 -32.35
CA GLY A 209 36.73 1.12 -31.16
C GLY A 209 38.00 1.84 -31.56
N CYS A 210 38.25 3.02 -31.00
CA CYS A 210 39.44 3.79 -31.32
C CYS A 210 40.12 4.35 -30.08
N GLN A 211 41.44 4.56 -30.15
CA GLN A 211 42.20 5.28 -29.13
C GLN A 211 42.66 6.63 -29.69
N VAL A 212 42.34 7.69 -28.96
CA VAL A 212 42.69 9.07 -29.31
C VAL A 212 43.85 9.53 -28.45
N LEU A 213 45.01 9.71 -29.07
CA LEU A 213 46.21 10.23 -28.41
C LEU A 213 46.21 11.75 -28.49
N VAL A 214 46.21 12.40 -27.33
CA VAL A 214 46.18 13.86 -27.20
C VAL A 214 47.43 14.32 -26.44
N GLN A 215 48.03 15.40 -26.92
CA GLN A 215 49.16 16.07 -26.30
C GLN A 215 48.87 17.57 -26.22
N VAL A 216 49.18 18.20 -25.09
CA VAL A 216 49.06 19.66 -24.95
C VAL A 216 50.12 20.38 -25.80
N PRO A 217 49.85 21.59 -26.33
CA PRO A 217 50.79 22.30 -27.19
C PRO A 217 52.17 22.50 -26.56
N GLU A 218 53.21 22.55 -27.39
CA GLU A 218 54.57 22.76 -26.93
C GLU A 218 54.70 24.12 -26.23
N GLY A 219 55.48 24.19 -25.15
CA GLY A 219 55.63 25.42 -24.36
C GLY A 219 54.41 25.80 -23.52
N SER A 220 53.31 25.03 -23.57
CA SER A 220 52.15 25.20 -22.70
C SER A 220 52.21 24.32 -21.45
N LEU A 221 51.42 24.67 -20.44
CA LEU A 221 51.29 23.93 -19.18
C LEU A 221 49.85 23.39 -19.05
N PRO A 222 49.67 22.09 -18.78
CA PRO A 222 48.33 21.50 -18.58
C PRO A 222 47.70 22.00 -17.27
N LEU A 223 46.37 22.12 -17.27
CA LEU A 223 45.59 22.54 -16.11
C LEU A 223 44.71 21.40 -15.57
N GLY A 224 44.53 21.37 -14.25
CA GLY A 224 43.64 20.40 -13.58
C GLY A 224 44.17 18.96 -13.62
N ARG A 225 43.34 18.03 -14.10
CA ARG A 225 43.69 16.60 -14.24
C ARG A 225 44.37 16.26 -15.59
N ALA A 226 44.59 17.25 -16.45
CA ALA A 226 45.25 17.03 -17.72
C ALA A 226 46.71 16.64 -17.52
N THR A 227 47.17 15.60 -18.21
CA THR A 227 48.59 15.25 -18.32
C THR A 227 49.14 15.76 -19.64
N TYR A 228 50.46 15.86 -19.74
CA TYR A 228 51.11 16.32 -20.98
C TYR A 228 50.73 15.49 -22.20
N THR A 229 50.56 14.17 -22.02
CA THR A 229 50.12 13.23 -23.04
C THR A 229 49.15 12.22 -22.42
N HIS A 230 48.05 11.92 -23.11
CA HIS A 230 47.05 10.94 -22.66
C HIS A 230 46.39 10.23 -23.85
N ALA A 231 46.11 8.94 -23.69
CA ALA A 231 45.37 8.14 -24.67
C ALA A 231 43.95 7.87 -24.16
N TYR A 232 42.96 8.38 -24.87
CA TYR A 232 41.55 8.24 -24.54
C TYR A 232 40.93 7.10 -25.37
N PRO A 233 40.58 5.95 -24.76
CA PRO A 233 39.82 4.91 -25.45
C PRO A 233 38.39 5.42 -25.67
N GLN A 234 37.87 5.24 -26.88
CA GLN A 234 36.54 5.69 -27.29
C GLN A 234 35.86 4.59 -28.11
N HIS A 235 34.56 4.39 -27.88
CA HIS A 235 33.71 3.55 -28.72
C HIS A 235 32.70 4.44 -29.44
N LEU A 236 32.80 4.50 -30.76
CA LEU A 236 31.96 5.33 -31.61
C LEU A 236 31.04 4.44 -32.44
N SER A 237 29.74 4.53 -32.21
CA SER A 237 28.75 3.91 -33.10
C SER A 237 28.81 4.50 -34.50
N ALA A 238 28.16 3.84 -35.46
CA ALA A 238 28.00 4.34 -36.82
C ALA A 238 27.52 5.80 -36.82
N PHE A 239 28.19 6.66 -37.58
CA PHE A 239 27.86 8.10 -37.72
C PHE A 239 27.88 8.93 -36.41
N ALA A 240 28.47 8.42 -35.33
CA ALA A 240 28.54 9.13 -34.05
C ALA A 240 29.87 9.89 -33.86
N CYS A 241 29.89 10.81 -32.89
CA CYS A 241 31.09 11.53 -32.49
C CYS A 241 31.30 11.52 -30.97
N CYS A 242 32.55 11.67 -30.54
CA CYS A 242 32.91 11.93 -29.15
C CYS A 242 33.64 13.27 -29.04
N ARG A 243 33.51 13.91 -27.88
CA ARG A 243 34.22 15.15 -27.53
C ARG A 243 35.17 14.89 -26.37
N ILE A 244 36.42 15.31 -26.51
CA ILE A 244 37.45 15.26 -25.47
C ILE A 244 37.94 16.70 -25.25
N ALA A 245 37.98 17.15 -24.01
CA ALA A 245 38.40 18.49 -23.63
C ALA A 245 39.66 18.45 -22.76
N VAL A 246 40.69 19.21 -23.15
CA VAL A 246 41.96 19.31 -22.42
C VAL A 246 42.30 20.77 -22.18
N HIS A 247 42.55 21.13 -20.92
CA HIS A 247 42.78 22.51 -20.52
C HIS A 247 44.27 22.81 -20.35
N PHE A 248 44.71 23.97 -20.83
CA PHE A 248 46.12 24.40 -20.81
C PHE A 248 46.25 25.92 -20.86
N TYR A 249 47.44 26.46 -20.58
CA TYR A 249 47.76 27.88 -20.79
C TYR A 249 49.21 28.09 -21.27
N PHE A 250 49.47 29.24 -21.89
CA PHE A 250 50.82 29.64 -22.30
C PHE A 250 51.44 30.62 -21.30
N PRO A 251 52.63 30.33 -20.73
CA PRO A 251 53.28 31.20 -19.76
C PRO A 251 54.10 32.34 -20.41
N ARG A 252 54.35 32.30 -21.73
CA ARG A 252 55.16 33.29 -22.45
C ARG A 252 54.60 33.56 -23.85
N PRO A 253 54.81 34.77 -24.41
CA PRO A 253 54.43 35.07 -25.79
C PRO A 253 55.38 34.38 -26.77
N GLY A 254 54.90 34.07 -27.98
CA GLY A 254 55.68 33.37 -28.99
C GLY A 254 54.82 32.55 -29.96
N THR A 255 55.49 31.81 -30.84
CA THR A 255 54.88 30.86 -31.77
C THR A 255 55.22 29.45 -31.32
N PHE A 256 54.20 28.65 -31.02
CA PHE A 256 54.36 27.29 -30.48
C PHE A 256 53.73 26.25 -31.40
N ALA A 257 54.36 25.08 -31.50
CA ALA A 257 53.85 23.96 -32.28
C ALA A 257 52.91 23.08 -31.44
N GLY A 258 51.82 22.62 -32.06
CA GLY A 258 50.93 21.60 -31.53
C GLY A 258 51.21 20.25 -32.19
N ALA A 259 51.44 19.22 -31.37
CA ALA A 259 51.45 17.85 -31.86
C ALA A 259 50.06 17.49 -32.42
N PRO A 260 49.99 16.74 -33.54
CA PRO A 260 48.71 16.33 -34.10
C PRO A 260 48.01 15.37 -33.14
N VAL A 261 46.70 15.52 -33.02
CA VAL A 261 45.87 14.51 -32.34
C VAL A 261 45.76 13.32 -33.26
N CYS A 262 46.18 12.15 -32.78
CA CYS A 262 46.19 10.91 -33.55
C CYS A 262 45.10 9.98 -33.05
N CYS A 263 44.27 9.50 -33.98
CA CYS A 263 43.27 8.49 -33.69
C CYS A 263 43.69 7.16 -34.32
N SER A 264 43.71 6.10 -33.50
CA SER A 264 44.09 4.76 -33.91
C SER A 264 42.96 3.76 -33.71
N VAL A 265 42.82 2.81 -34.63
CA VAL A 265 41.86 1.69 -34.59
C VAL A 265 42.67 0.42 -34.79
N ASP A 266 42.45 -0.59 -33.94
CA ASP A 266 43.15 -1.87 -33.99
C ASP A 266 44.69 -1.75 -34.09
N GLY A 267 45.25 -0.72 -33.44
CA GLY A 267 46.69 -0.47 -33.43
C GLY A 267 47.26 0.13 -34.73
N ALA A 268 46.42 0.64 -35.64
CA ALA A 268 46.81 1.43 -36.82
C ALA A 268 46.34 2.89 -36.66
N VAL A 269 47.17 3.90 -36.96
CA VAL A 269 46.71 5.31 -36.96
C VAL A 269 45.85 5.54 -38.20
N VAL A 270 44.59 5.91 -38.00
CA VAL A 270 43.60 6.04 -39.08
C VAL A 270 43.33 7.50 -39.43
N ALA A 271 43.40 8.41 -38.45
CA ALA A 271 43.10 9.81 -38.66
C ALA A 271 43.97 10.72 -37.79
N THR A 272 44.31 11.91 -38.31
CA THR A 272 45.08 12.92 -37.59
C THR A 272 44.48 14.31 -37.82
N SER A 273 44.60 15.20 -36.83
CA SER A 273 44.11 16.59 -36.94
C SER A 273 45.01 17.51 -37.77
N GLY A 274 46.17 17.04 -38.23
CA GLY A 274 47.27 17.91 -38.68
C GLY A 274 47.93 18.69 -37.53
N GLY A 275 49.14 19.19 -37.79
CA GLY A 275 49.86 20.05 -36.83
C GLY A 275 49.29 21.47 -36.85
N VAL A 276 49.16 22.09 -35.68
CA VAL A 276 48.62 23.45 -35.52
C VAL A 276 49.69 24.35 -34.92
N SER A 277 49.81 25.58 -35.40
CA SER A 277 50.70 26.59 -34.82
C SER A 277 49.89 27.59 -34.01
N TYR A 278 50.34 27.91 -32.80
CA TYR A 278 49.69 28.82 -31.87
C TYR A 278 50.48 30.13 -31.77
N GLN A 279 49.86 31.24 -32.16
CA GLN A 279 50.44 32.58 -32.01
C GLN A 279 49.96 33.22 -30.71
N VAL A 280 50.88 33.45 -29.78
CA VAL A 280 50.59 33.97 -28.43
C VAL A 280 51.12 35.39 -28.29
N VAL A 281 50.22 36.34 -27.98
CA VAL A 281 50.44 37.78 -27.83
C VAL A 281 50.07 38.24 -26.40
N GLN A 282 50.40 39.48 -26.03
CA GLN A 282 49.99 40.03 -24.74
C GLN A 282 48.62 40.72 -24.76
N GLU A 283 48.17 41.30 -25.89
CA GLU A 283 46.91 42.08 -25.98
C GLU A 283 46.17 41.83 -27.34
N PRO A 284 44.81 41.80 -27.39
CA PRO A 284 44.02 41.42 -28.58
C PRO A 284 43.65 42.57 -29.55
N SER A 285 43.31 42.24 -30.81
CA SER A 285 43.20 43.21 -31.93
C SER A 285 41.79 43.54 -32.55
N HIS A 286 40.65 42.82 -32.33
CA HIS A 286 39.28 43.11 -32.92
C HIS A 286 38.02 42.51 -32.16
N VAL A 287 36.74 43.00 -32.37
CA VAL A 287 35.45 42.56 -31.68
C VAL A 287 34.16 42.46 -32.60
N GLU A 288 33.24 41.48 -32.42
CA GLU A 288 31.96 41.19 -33.17
C GLU A 288 30.74 40.80 -32.27
N VAL A 289 29.49 41.11 -32.70
CA VAL A 289 28.15 40.95 -32.06
C VAL A 289 27.63 39.49 -32.06
N LYS A 290 27.23 38.89 -30.92
CA LYS A 290 27.07 37.41 -30.76
C LYS A 290 26.16 36.88 -29.61
N SER A 291 25.17 37.63 -29.13
CA SER A 291 24.35 37.30 -27.94
C SER A 291 22.86 37.69 -28.05
N PHE A 292 21.97 37.17 -27.19
CA PHE A 292 20.57 37.60 -27.10
C PHE A 292 20.45 39.10 -26.77
N SER A 293 21.41 39.68 -26.05
CA SER A 293 21.48 41.13 -25.81
C SER A 293 21.57 41.93 -27.12
N ASP A 294 22.16 41.35 -28.16
CA ASP A 294 22.24 41.95 -29.48
C ASP A 294 20.93 41.81 -30.26
N VAL A 295 20.19 40.71 -30.05
CA VAL A 295 18.83 40.51 -30.57
C VAL A 295 17.86 41.51 -29.94
N LEU A 296 17.98 41.76 -28.63
CA LEU A 296 17.21 42.79 -27.94
C LEU A 296 17.46 44.18 -28.52
N ALA A 297 18.72 44.51 -28.83
CA ALA A 297 19.07 45.78 -29.47
C ALA A 297 18.50 45.93 -30.89
N SER A 298 18.16 44.81 -31.55
CA SER A 298 17.61 44.78 -32.91
C SER A 298 16.09 45.03 -32.96
N GLY A 299 15.40 45.03 -31.81
CA GLY A 299 14.00 45.41 -31.66
C GLY A 299 13.01 44.26 -31.48
N GLU A 300 11.77 44.61 -31.11
CA GLU A 300 10.71 43.67 -30.65
C GLU A 300 10.37 42.57 -31.68
N ALA A 301 10.33 42.88 -32.97
CA ALA A 301 10.03 41.89 -34.01
C ALA A 301 11.08 40.78 -34.08
N ALA A 302 12.36 41.11 -33.90
CA ALA A 302 13.45 40.14 -33.87
C ALA A 302 13.36 39.23 -32.64
N VAL A 303 12.92 39.78 -31.50
CA VAL A 303 12.70 39.02 -30.27
C VAL A 303 11.54 38.02 -30.43
N LEU A 304 10.43 38.41 -31.06
CA LEU A 304 9.31 37.48 -31.32
C LEU A 304 9.71 36.35 -32.28
N THR A 305 10.47 36.66 -33.33
CA THR A 305 11.01 35.63 -34.22
C THR A 305 11.96 34.69 -33.48
N PHE A 306 12.84 35.23 -32.64
CA PHE A 306 13.72 34.44 -31.78
C PHE A 306 12.91 33.49 -30.86
N LEU A 307 11.89 33.99 -30.17
CA LEU A 307 11.03 33.18 -29.29
C LEU A 307 10.24 32.10 -30.04
N ARG A 308 9.96 32.28 -31.34
CA ARG A 308 9.29 31.26 -32.16
C ARG A 308 10.26 30.18 -32.66
N GLU A 309 11.42 30.59 -33.13
CA GLU A 309 12.29 29.73 -33.96
C GLU A 309 13.45 29.10 -33.20
N ARG A 310 13.89 29.71 -32.09
CA ARG A 310 15.12 29.30 -31.38
C ARG A 310 14.85 28.48 -30.12
N ASP A 311 15.86 27.78 -29.62
CA ASP A 311 15.77 27.01 -28.40
C ASP A 311 15.89 27.90 -27.16
N VAL A 312 14.71 28.27 -26.65
CA VAL A 312 14.55 29.11 -25.45
C VAL A 312 14.85 28.32 -24.17
N VAL A 313 14.60 27.01 -24.16
CA VAL A 313 14.78 26.15 -22.97
C VAL A 313 16.25 25.80 -22.77
N GLY A 314 16.95 25.49 -23.86
CA GLY A 314 18.39 25.25 -23.86
C GLY A 314 19.25 26.51 -23.69
N GLY A 315 18.64 27.69 -23.61
CA GLY A 315 19.37 28.95 -23.40
C GLY A 315 20.20 29.38 -24.61
N GLU A 316 19.73 29.10 -25.84
CA GLU A 316 20.42 29.48 -27.07
C GLU A 316 20.72 30.98 -27.06
N MET A 317 21.92 31.37 -27.53
CA MET A 317 22.39 32.77 -27.54
C MET A 317 22.48 33.44 -26.14
N GLY A 318 22.49 32.65 -25.05
CA GLY A 318 22.51 33.19 -23.68
C GLY A 318 21.18 33.79 -23.25
N PHE A 319 20.08 33.35 -23.86
CA PHE A 319 18.73 33.77 -23.50
C PHE A 319 18.41 33.44 -22.04
N SER A 320 17.75 34.37 -21.36
CA SER A 320 17.08 34.11 -20.09
C SER A 320 15.79 34.94 -20.00
N PHE A 321 14.74 34.36 -19.42
CA PHE A 321 13.45 35.04 -19.25
C PHE A 321 13.55 36.44 -18.60
N PRO A 322 14.42 36.69 -17.60
CA PRO A 322 14.61 38.04 -17.05
C PRO A 322 14.98 39.13 -18.06
N GLN A 323 15.65 38.78 -19.15
CA GLN A 323 16.00 39.72 -20.21
C GLN A 323 14.77 40.13 -21.05
N LEU A 324 13.70 39.33 -21.04
CA LEU A 324 12.44 39.61 -21.73
C LEU A 324 11.51 40.54 -20.92
N TYR A 325 11.56 40.49 -19.59
CA TYR A 325 10.59 41.18 -18.70
C TYR A 325 10.44 42.69 -18.97
N PRO A 326 11.51 43.47 -19.23
CA PRO A 326 11.35 44.90 -19.52
C PRO A 326 10.41 45.17 -20.71
N LEU A 327 10.47 44.33 -21.75
CA LEU A 327 9.64 44.45 -22.96
C LEU A 327 8.17 44.09 -22.71
N LEU A 328 7.90 43.23 -21.71
CA LEU A 328 6.54 42.80 -21.37
C LEU A 328 5.70 43.93 -20.74
N SER A 329 6.30 45.08 -20.41
CA SER A 329 5.55 46.27 -20.00
C SER A 329 4.74 46.89 -21.14
N ASN A 330 5.07 46.57 -22.40
CA ASN A 330 4.29 46.94 -23.58
C ASN A 330 3.19 45.88 -23.83
N GLY A 331 1.92 46.27 -23.72
CA GLY A 331 0.79 45.35 -23.83
C GLY A 331 0.70 44.64 -25.19
N ALA A 332 1.01 45.33 -26.30
CA ALA A 332 0.95 44.73 -27.63
C ALA A 332 2.03 43.66 -27.85
N PHE A 333 3.23 43.89 -27.29
CA PHE A 333 4.31 42.92 -27.31
C PHE A 333 4.02 41.74 -26.37
N PHE A 334 3.54 42.02 -25.15
CA PHE A 334 3.15 41.02 -24.17
C PHE A 334 2.19 39.98 -24.76
N SER A 335 1.08 40.42 -25.37
CA SER A 335 0.08 39.50 -25.94
C SER A 335 0.68 38.60 -27.02
N GLN A 336 1.58 39.13 -27.86
CA GLN A 336 2.27 38.33 -28.89
C GLN A 336 3.29 37.36 -28.29
N ALA A 337 4.07 37.80 -27.31
CA ALA A 337 5.08 36.96 -26.66
C ALA A 337 4.43 35.81 -25.87
N VAL A 338 3.40 36.08 -25.08
CA VAL A 338 2.65 35.05 -24.34
C VAL A 338 1.95 34.08 -25.29
N ALA A 339 1.36 34.56 -26.39
CA ALA A 339 0.78 33.67 -27.39
C ALA A 339 1.84 32.71 -27.98
N VAL A 340 3.03 33.21 -28.32
CA VAL A 340 4.13 32.38 -28.81
C VAL A 340 4.57 31.34 -27.78
N LEU A 341 4.72 31.75 -26.52
CA LEU A 341 5.13 30.82 -25.45
C LEU A 341 4.04 29.77 -25.18
N ARG A 342 2.77 30.16 -25.20
CA ARG A 342 1.61 29.26 -25.07
C ARG A 342 1.56 28.23 -26.19
N ASP A 343 1.71 28.66 -27.44
CA ASP A 343 1.74 27.76 -28.62
C ASP A 343 2.90 26.75 -28.53
N ARG A 344 4.01 27.14 -27.89
CA ARG A 344 5.17 26.27 -27.65
C ARG A 344 5.07 25.44 -26.37
N GLY A 345 4.02 25.60 -25.55
CA GLY A 345 3.87 24.92 -24.26
C GLY A 345 4.92 25.35 -23.22
N LEU A 346 5.43 26.57 -23.32
CA LEU A 346 6.41 27.15 -22.40
C LEU A 346 5.71 28.09 -21.42
N PHE A 347 5.97 27.93 -20.13
CA PHE A 347 5.40 28.76 -19.07
C PHE A 347 6.50 29.43 -18.24
N ASP A 348 6.41 30.75 -18.06
CA ASP A 348 7.25 31.51 -17.13
C ASP A 348 6.34 32.33 -16.19
N ARG A 349 6.50 32.11 -14.88
CA ARG A 349 5.65 32.71 -13.84
C ARG A 349 5.63 34.24 -13.93
N THR A 350 6.79 34.88 -14.12
CA THR A 350 6.89 36.34 -14.11
C THR A 350 6.29 36.93 -15.39
N ALA A 351 6.55 36.30 -16.55
CA ALA A 351 5.98 36.71 -17.81
C ALA A 351 4.44 36.66 -17.77
N TRP A 352 3.86 35.57 -17.25
CA TRP A 352 2.41 35.47 -17.05
C TRP A 352 1.88 36.47 -16.00
N GLY A 353 2.70 36.87 -15.03
CA GLY A 353 2.38 37.90 -14.04
C GLY A 353 2.09 39.27 -14.66
N TYR A 354 2.67 39.60 -15.82
CA TYR A 354 2.31 40.80 -16.57
C TYR A 354 0.87 40.77 -17.09
N GLY A 355 0.19 39.62 -17.08
CA GLY A 355 -1.24 39.53 -17.36
C GLY A 355 -2.08 40.43 -16.44
N PHE A 356 -1.68 40.59 -15.17
CA PHE A 356 -2.38 41.50 -14.25
C PHE A 356 -2.19 42.98 -14.62
N LEU A 357 -1.02 43.34 -15.15
CA LEU A 357 -0.75 44.71 -15.61
C LEU A 357 -1.62 45.07 -16.81
N HIS A 358 -1.81 44.12 -17.73
CA HIS A 358 -2.52 44.33 -19.00
C HIS A 358 -4.01 43.96 -18.96
N GLY A 359 -4.48 43.35 -17.87
CA GLY A 359 -5.86 42.84 -17.77
C GLY A 359 -6.13 41.61 -18.64
N ASP A 360 -5.11 40.79 -18.93
CA ASP A 360 -5.24 39.55 -19.71
C ASP A 360 -5.77 38.42 -18.79
N VAL A 361 -7.09 38.22 -18.83
CA VAL A 361 -7.79 37.23 -18.00
C VAL A 361 -7.28 35.80 -18.23
N PRO A 362 -7.10 35.31 -19.48
CA PRO A 362 -6.50 34.00 -19.73
C PRO A 362 -5.12 33.80 -19.09
N ALA A 363 -4.20 34.75 -19.25
CA ALA A 363 -2.86 34.65 -18.66
C ALA A 363 -2.91 34.68 -17.12
N CYS A 364 -3.77 35.52 -16.54
CA CYS A 364 -3.98 35.53 -15.09
C CYS A 364 -4.54 34.19 -14.59
N HIS A 365 -5.47 33.59 -15.32
CA HIS A 365 -6.05 32.29 -14.99
C HIS A 365 -5.01 31.18 -15.02
N GLU A 366 -4.26 31.09 -16.14
CA GLU A 366 -3.18 30.11 -16.29
C GLU A 366 -2.13 30.22 -15.17
N LEU A 367 -1.76 31.45 -14.78
CA LEU A 367 -0.85 31.68 -13.67
C LEU A 367 -1.41 31.16 -12.34
N LEU A 368 -2.61 31.60 -11.98
CA LEU A 368 -3.20 31.28 -10.68
C LEU A 368 -3.56 29.80 -10.55
N GLN A 369 -3.87 29.11 -11.66
CA GLN A 369 -4.12 27.67 -11.69
C GLN A 369 -2.86 26.84 -11.35
N VAL A 370 -1.66 27.40 -11.52
CA VAL A 370 -0.39 26.73 -11.16
C VAL A 370 0.06 27.12 -9.74
N GLU A 371 -0.49 28.19 -9.16
CA GLU A 371 -0.14 28.69 -7.83
C GLU A 371 -0.82 27.90 -6.71
N GLY A 372 -0.24 26.76 -6.33
CA GLY A 372 -0.78 25.88 -5.28
C GLY A 372 -1.13 26.57 -3.97
N ARG A 373 -0.41 27.63 -3.56
CA ARG A 373 -0.73 28.41 -2.34
C ARG A 373 -2.07 29.13 -2.42
N VAL A 374 -2.40 29.68 -3.59
CA VAL A 374 -3.68 30.37 -3.81
C VAL A 374 -4.80 29.34 -3.78
N LEU A 375 -4.65 28.23 -4.53
CA LEU A 375 -5.64 27.15 -4.58
C LEU A 375 -5.92 26.57 -3.19
N GLN A 376 -4.89 26.35 -2.36
CA GLN A 376 -5.03 25.86 -0.98
C GLN A 376 -5.83 26.80 -0.07
N THR A 377 -5.84 28.11 -0.35
CA THR A 377 -6.55 29.11 0.46
C THR A 377 -8.03 29.23 0.06
N LEU A 378 -8.37 28.92 -1.19
CA LEU A 378 -9.71 29.08 -1.75
C LEU A 378 -10.67 27.94 -1.35
N GLY A 379 -10.15 26.86 -0.77
CA GLY A 379 -10.93 25.70 -0.36
C GLY A 379 -11.15 24.70 -1.51
N PRO A 380 -11.94 23.63 -1.26
CA PRO A 380 -12.01 22.49 -2.17
C PRO A 380 -12.88 22.70 -3.41
N PHE A 381 -13.73 23.74 -3.40
CA PHE A 381 -14.51 24.17 -4.55
C PHE A 381 -14.54 25.69 -4.58
N PHE A 382 -14.08 26.28 -5.68
CA PHE A 382 -14.11 27.71 -5.90
C PHE A 382 -14.18 27.99 -7.39
N GLU A 383 -15.11 28.83 -7.83
CA GLU A 383 -15.19 29.24 -9.23
C GLU A 383 -15.21 30.75 -9.33
N SER A 384 -14.37 31.28 -10.21
CA SER A 384 -14.31 32.69 -10.57
C SER A 384 -13.78 32.81 -12.01
N ALA A 385 -13.78 34.03 -12.55
CA ALA A 385 -13.21 34.29 -13.87
C ALA A 385 -11.68 34.03 -13.94
N LEU A 386 -10.99 34.02 -12.80
CA LEU A 386 -9.53 33.92 -12.72
C LEU A 386 -9.03 32.59 -12.14
N VAL A 387 -9.86 31.87 -11.40
CA VAL A 387 -9.47 30.62 -10.74
C VAL A 387 -10.66 29.70 -10.71
N SER A 388 -10.42 28.43 -11.08
CA SER A 388 -11.33 27.33 -10.82
C SER A 388 -10.62 26.31 -9.95
N VAL A 389 -11.22 25.92 -8.83
CA VAL A 389 -10.78 24.82 -7.98
C VAL A 389 -11.90 23.79 -7.97
N SER A 390 -11.58 22.58 -8.38
CA SER A 390 -12.47 21.43 -8.25
C SER A 390 -11.92 20.42 -7.25
N ALA A 391 -12.77 19.58 -6.65
CA ALA A 391 -12.32 18.58 -5.68
C ALA A 391 -11.31 17.55 -6.24
N ALA A 392 -11.24 17.40 -7.57
CA ALA A 392 -10.18 16.61 -8.21
C ALA A 392 -8.79 17.24 -8.05
N GLU A 393 -8.73 18.58 -7.95
CA GLU A 393 -7.52 19.37 -7.69
C GLU A 393 -7.31 19.64 -6.19
N ALA A 394 -8.35 19.46 -5.35
CA ALA A 394 -8.32 19.67 -3.91
C ALA A 394 -7.68 18.51 -3.09
N ASP A 395 -6.95 17.60 -3.74
CA ASP A 395 -6.15 16.53 -3.11
C ASP A 395 -6.94 15.54 -2.22
N PHE A 396 -8.29 15.48 -2.34
CA PHE A 396 -9.07 14.51 -1.59
C PHE A 396 -8.94 13.10 -2.21
N ARG A 397 -8.11 12.28 -1.58
CA ARG A 397 -7.94 10.86 -1.93
C ARG A 397 -8.91 9.99 -1.13
N HIS A 398 -9.63 9.11 -1.81
CA HIS A 398 -10.46 8.10 -1.14
C HIS A 398 -9.55 7.09 -0.44
N LEU A 399 -9.92 6.71 0.79
CA LEU A 399 -9.17 5.76 1.60
C LEU A 399 -10.09 4.60 1.97
N ASP A 400 -9.65 3.38 1.66
CA ASP A 400 -10.32 2.13 2.06
C ASP A 400 -9.76 1.69 3.43
N TYR A 401 -10.63 1.17 4.29
CA TYR A 401 -10.34 0.83 5.68
C TYR A 401 -10.71 -0.63 5.90
N HIS A 402 -9.70 -1.48 6.09
CA HIS A 402 -9.93 -2.91 6.26
C HIS A 402 -8.85 -3.57 7.14
N PRO A 403 -9.23 -4.44 8.09
CA PRO A 403 -10.60 -4.66 8.60
C PRO A 403 -11.05 -3.49 9.49
N ILE A 404 -12.36 -3.25 9.62
CA ILE A 404 -12.93 -2.29 10.57
C ILE A 404 -14.03 -2.98 11.40
N ILE A 405 -13.85 -3.01 12.72
CA ILE A 405 -14.80 -3.62 13.66
C ILE A 405 -15.01 -2.63 14.80
N ASN A 406 -16.19 -2.02 14.87
CA ASN A 406 -16.49 -0.99 15.85
C ASN A 406 -16.80 -1.61 17.22
N LYS A 407 -16.39 -0.88 18.27
CA LYS A 407 -16.60 -1.26 19.68
C LYS A 407 -18.05 -1.05 20.15
N ARG A 408 -18.79 -0.16 19.51
CA ARG A 408 -20.11 0.31 19.96
C ARG A 408 -21.11 0.32 18.82
N ALA A 409 -22.27 -0.27 19.02
CA ALA A 409 -23.44 -0.13 18.14
C ALA A 409 -24.34 1.05 18.51
N HIS A 410 -24.27 1.56 19.76
CA HIS A 410 -25.07 2.69 20.26
C HIS A 410 -24.23 3.87 20.78
N GLY A 411 -24.75 5.09 20.60
CA GLY A 411 -24.19 6.31 21.18
C GLY A 411 -24.49 6.44 22.67
N LEU A 412 -23.58 7.07 23.42
CA LEU A 412 -23.76 7.41 24.84
C LEU A 412 -24.31 8.85 24.95
N GLY A 413 -25.56 9.01 25.41
CA GLY A 413 -26.12 10.33 25.75
C GLY A 413 -27.65 10.42 25.70
N GLU A 414 -28.23 11.29 26.54
CA GLU A 414 -29.64 11.70 26.44
C GLU A 414 -29.82 12.53 25.16
N GLY A 415 -30.39 11.94 24.12
CA GLY A 415 -30.71 12.66 22.87
C GLY A 415 -30.49 11.90 21.56
N GLY A 416 -30.04 10.64 21.59
CA GLY A 416 -29.89 9.84 20.36
C GLY A 416 -28.80 10.36 19.40
N ALA A 417 -27.77 11.04 19.94
CA ALA A 417 -26.61 11.45 19.15
C ALA A 417 -25.90 10.24 18.54
N ALA A 418 -25.47 10.37 17.28
CA ALA A 418 -24.73 9.32 16.58
C ALA A 418 -23.47 8.93 17.37
N PRO A 419 -23.11 7.64 17.43
CA PRO A 419 -21.92 7.20 18.14
C PRO A 419 -20.66 7.93 17.63
N PRO A 420 -19.73 8.32 18.52
CA PRO A 420 -18.50 8.96 18.10
C PRO A 420 -17.66 8.00 17.24
N ILE A 421 -17.03 8.52 16.18
CA ILE A 421 -16.08 7.75 15.37
C ILE A 421 -14.82 7.54 16.20
N LEU A 422 -14.64 6.31 16.72
CA LEU A 422 -13.52 5.98 17.63
C LEU A 422 -12.17 5.88 16.91
N ASN A 423 -12.17 5.51 15.63
CA ASN A 423 -10.97 5.48 14.81
C ASN A 423 -10.60 6.91 14.36
N ALA A 424 -9.52 7.46 14.92
CA ALA A 424 -9.11 8.84 14.68
C ALA A 424 -8.76 9.12 13.21
N GLN A 425 -8.17 8.16 12.50
CA GLN A 425 -7.81 8.27 11.09
C GLN A 425 -9.06 8.35 10.22
N LEU A 426 -10.03 7.45 10.45
CA LEU A 426 -11.33 7.49 9.78
C LEU A 426 -12.08 8.78 10.09
N GLN A 427 -12.06 9.23 11.36
CA GLN A 427 -12.70 10.48 11.75
C GLN A 427 -12.11 11.68 11.00
N ALA A 428 -10.78 11.76 10.89
CA ALA A 428 -10.11 12.83 10.16
C ALA A 428 -10.44 12.76 8.66
N THR A 429 -10.41 11.58 8.06
CA THR A 429 -10.71 11.38 6.63
C THR A 429 -12.16 11.70 6.31
N TYR A 430 -13.10 11.23 7.13
CA TYR A 430 -14.51 11.54 7.00
C TYR A 430 -14.78 13.04 7.20
N GLY A 431 -14.11 13.68 8.17
CA GLY A 431 -14.20 15.13 8.38
C GLY A 431 -13.73 15.94 7.17
N ARG A 432 -12.58 15.59 6.59
CA ARG A 432 -12.10 16.20 5.33
C ARG A 432 -13.08 15.97 4.19
N PHE A 433 -13.62 14.76 4.06
CA PHE A 433 -14.61 14.44 3.03
C PHE A 433 -15.87 15.30 3.17
N LEU A 434 -16.42 15.43 4.39
CA LEU A 434 -17.59 16.27 4.65
C LEU A 434 -17.31 17.75 4.38
N HIS A 435 -16.11 18.23 4.70
CA HIS A 435 -15.70 19.60 4.37
C HIS A 435 -15.70 19.84 2.86
N CYS A 436 -15.19 18.89 2.07
CA CYS A 436 -15.26 18.93 0.61
C CYS A 436 -16.71 18.94 0.11
N LEU A 437 -17.57 18.06 0.65
CA LEU A 437 -18.97 18.00 0.24
C LEU A 437 -19.74 19.29 0.58
N ALA A 438 -19.48 19.88 1.74
CA ALA A 438 -20.16 21.09 2.20
C ALA A 438 -19.87 22.32 1.34
N ALA A 439 -18.68 22.37 0.73
CA ALA A 439 -18.27 23.46 -0.15
C ALA A 439 -18.78 23.29 -1.60
N LYS A 440 -19.35 22.13 -1.95
CA LYS A 440 -19.75 21.84 -3.33
C LYS A 440 -20.95 22.70 -3.76
N PRO A 441 -20.89 23.40 -4.91
CA PRO A 441 -21.95 24.31 -5.35
C PRO A 441 -23.20 23.62 -5.94
N GLY A 442 -23.27 22.29 -5.94
CA GLY A 442 -24.35 21.52 -6.55
C GLY A 442 -24.70 20.24 -5.80
N PRO A 443 -25.77 19.52 -6.22
CA PRO A 443 -26.19 18.30 -5.56
C PRO A 443 -25.12 17.20 -5.67
N LEU A 444 -25.14 16.28 -4.70
CA LEU A 444 -24.22 15.14 -4.68
C LEU A 444 -24.47 14.23 -5.89
N GLY A 445 -23.39 13.94 -6.61
CA GLY A 445 -23.36 12.99 -7.71
C GLY A 445 -23.28 11.54 -7.23
N VAL A 446 -23.30 10.60 -8.16
CA VAL A 446 -23.30 9.15 -7.88
C VAL A 446 -22.08 8.73 -7.07
N GLU A 447 -20.88 9.14 -7.50
CA GLU A 447 -19.62 8.76 -6.85
C GLU A 447 -19.54 9.26 -5.41
N GLU A 448 -19.95 10.49 -5.16
CA GLU A 448 -19.95 11.09 -3.82
C GLU A 448 -20.93 10.38 -2.89
N ARG A 449 -22.11 10.01 -3.41
CA ARG A 449 -23.11 9.26 -2.64
C ARG A 449 -22.63 7.86 -2.30
N LEU A 450 -21.94 7.19 -3.23
CA LEU A 450 -21.33 5.88 -2.97
C LEU A 450 -20.20 5.98 -1.94
N ARG A 451 -19.32 6.98 -2.05
CA ARG A 451 -18.26 7.25 -1.04
C ARG A 451 -18.86 7.58 0.33
N LEU A 452 -19.93 8.38 0.37
CA LEU A 452 -20.64 8.70 1.60
C LEU A 452 -21.29 7.46 2.21
N ALA A 453 -21.95 6.64 1.40
CA ALA A 453 -22.51 5.37 1.85
C ALA A 453 -21.42 4.45 2.43
N TYR A 454 -20.27 4.34 1.77
CA TYR A 454 -19.12 3.59 2.27
C TYR A 454 -18.63 4.07 3.65
N TYR A 455 -18.38 5.37 3.83
CA TYR A 455 -17.90 5.88 5.12
C TYR A 455 -18.97 5.78 6.22
N LEU A 456 -20.26 5.81 5.87
CA LEU A 456 -21.36 5.53 6.80
C LEU A 456 -21.41 4.06 7.21
N LEU A 457 -21.12 3.12 6.29
CA LEU A 457 -21.00 1.70 6.60
C LEU A 457 -19.81 1.42 7.53
N CYS A 458 -18.68 2.10 7.34
CA CYS A 458 -17.54 2.03 8.27
C CYS A 458 -17.90 2.47 9.71
N GLN A 459 -19.00 3.23 9.89
CA GLN A 459 -19.52 3.70 11.16
C GLN A 459 -20.72 2.87 11.67
N ASP A 460 -21.05 1.74 11.03
CA ASP A 460 -22.26 0.94 11.27
C ASP A 460 -23.59 1.72 11.10
N ARG A 461 -23.58 2.84 10.39
CA ARG A 461 -24.77 3.67 10.09
C ARG A 461 -25.51 3.15 8.85
N VAL A 462 -25.89 1.87 8.89
CA VAL A 462 -26.43 1.11 7.75
C VAL A 462 -27.67 1.77 7.14
N LYS A 463 -28.60 2.29 7.96
CA LYS A 463 -29.83 2.95 7.46
C LYS A 463 -29.53 4.19 6.64
N GLU A 464 -28.57 5.01 7.09
CA GLU A 464 -28.18 6.23 6.40
C GLU A 464 -27.37 5.92 5.14
N ALA A 465 -26.48 4.92 5.21
CA ALA A 465 -25.76 4.41 4.05
C ALA A 465 -26.73 3.92 2.96
N ALA A 466 -27.75 3.15 3.33
CA ALA A 466 -28.79 2.67 2.41
C ALA A 466 -29.59 3.82 1.78
N ALA A 467 -29.86 4.89 2.53
CA ALA A 467 -30.51 6.08 1.99
C ALA A 467 -29.64 6.78 0.93
N GLN A 468 -28.34 6.94 1.18
CA GLN A 468 -27.42 7.54 0.22
C GLN A 468 -27.19 6.65 -1.00
N PHE A 469 -27.08 5.34 -0.80
CA PHE A 469 -26.98 4.36 -1.88
C PHE A 469 -28.21 4.41 -2.80
N ARG A 470 -29.43 4.41 -2.25
CA ARG A 470 -30.66 4.56 -3.04
C ARG A 470 -30.72 5.89 -3.79
N ALA A 471 -30.28 6.98 -3.15
CA ALA A 471 -30.23 8.29 -3.78
C ALA A 471 -29.18 8.40 -4.90
N ALA A 472 -28.17 7.52 -4.94
CA ALA A 472 -27.23 7.42 -6.05
C ALA A 472 -27.90 6.84 -7.32
N GLY A 473 -28.96 6.04 -7.15
CA GLY A 473 -29.73 5.43 -8.22
C GLY A 473 -28.94 4.43 -9.07
N ALA A 474 -29.60 3.88 -10.11
CA ALA A 474 -28.97 2.92 -11.02
C ALA A 474 -27.88 3.55 -11.91
N ALA A 475 -27.66 4.86 -11.88
CA ALA A 475 -26.60 5.50 -12.65
C ALA A 475 -25.18 5.04 -12.25
N GLY A 476 -25.02 4.43 -11.06
CA GLY A 476 -23.78 3.78 -10.61
C GLY A 476 -23.44 2.47 -11.34
N THR A 477 -24.36 1.88 -12.10
CA THR A 477 -24.14 0.60 -12.79
C THR A 477 -23.45 0.75 -14.16
N SER A 478 -23.33 1.97 -14.67
CA SER A 478 -22.99 2.24 -16.09
C SER A 478 -21.58 2.81 -16.31
N GLY A 479 -20.69 2.76 -15.30
CA GLY A 479 -19.33 3.34 -15.36
C GLY A 479 -18.28 2.53 -14.59
N GLY A 480 -17.10 3.13 -14.35
CA GLY A 480 -15.94 2.49 -13.69
C GLY A 480 -16.14 2.04 -12.23
N LEU A 481 -17.33 2.27 -11.64
CA LEU A 481 -17.67 1.95 -10.25
C LEU A 481 -18.65 0.78 -10.09
N LYS A 482 -18.94 0.04 -11.16
CA LYS A 482 -19.94 -1.04 -11.16
C LYS A 482 -19.69 -2.06 -10.05
N LEU A 483 -18.43 -2.47 -9.87
CA LEU A 483 -18.07 -3.53 -8.94
C LEU A 483 -18.27 -3.11 -7.47
N GLN A 484 -17.89 -1.87 -7.14
CA GLN A 484 -18.12 -1.25 -5.84
C GLN A 484 -19.62 -1.10 -5.57
N HIS A 485 -20.37 -0.67 -6.57
CA HIS A 485 -21.82 -0.53 -6.48
C HIS A 485 -22.51 -1.88 -6.22
N ASP A 486 -22.16 -2.92 -7.00
CA ASP A 486 -22.77 -4.25 -6.88
C ASP A 486 -22.48 -4.88 -5.52
N TYR A 487 -21.24 -4.81 -5.04
CA TYR A 487 -20.89 -5.34 -3.72
C TYR A 487 -21.61 -4.59 -2.59
N MET A 488 -21.71 -3.25 -2.69
CA MET A 488 -22.45 -2.46 -1.70
C MET A 488 -23.94 -2.78 -1.72
N ALA A 489 -24.53 -3.01 -2.89
CA ALA A 489 -25.92 -3.45 -3.03
C ALA A 489 -26.14 -4.79 -2.32
N ALA A 490 -25.26 -5.75 -2.56
CA ALA A 490 -25.31 -7.07 -1.94
C ALA A 490 -25.12 -7.00 -0.42
N TYR A 491 -24.18 -6.19 0.06
CA TYR A 491 -23.95 -5.99 1.49
C TYR A 491 -25.19 -5.38 2.17
N LEU A 492 -25.79 -4.33 1.58
CA LEU A 492 -26.99 -3.70 2.13
C LEU A 492 -28.21 -4.62 2.12
N ASP A 493 -28.30 -5.54 1.15
CA ASP A 493 -29.36 -6.56 1.07
C ASP A 493 -29.31 -7.53 2.27
N LEU A 494 -28.13 -7.76 2.87
CA LEU A 494 -27.99 -8.56 4.11
C LEU A 494 -28.65 -7.89 5.33
N PHE A 495 -28.96 -6.59 5.26
CA PHE A 495 -29.62 -5.85 6.34
C PHE A 495 -31.08 -5.53 6.02
N ASP A 496 -31.61 -6.03 4.90
CA ASP A 496 -33.04 -5.87 4.59
C ASP A 496 -33.88 -6.83 5.44
N ALA A 497 -34.86 -6.27 6.15
CA ALA A 497 -35.74 -7.01 7.05
C ALA A 497 -36.68 -7.97 6.32
N SER A 498 -36.82 -7.84 4.99
CA SER A 498 -37.62 -8.75 4.17
C SER A 498 -37.00 -10.15 4.05
N GLY A 499 -35.69 -10.29 4.29
CA GLY A 499 -34.97 -11.57 4.22
C GLY A 499 -34.88 -12.19 2.81
N GLY A 500 -35.27 -11.46 1.76
CA GLY A 500 -35.34 -11.99 0.39
C GLY A 500 -33.98 -12.29 -0.23
N LEU A 501 -32.92 -11.56 0.16
CA LEU A 501 -31.52 -11.75 -0.25
C LEU A 501 -31.30 -11.87 -1.78
N ALA A 502 -32.25 -11.40 -2.59
CA ALA A 502 -32.26 -11.61 -4.03
C ALA A 502 -31.10 -10.87 -4.72
N THR A 503 -30.77 -9.67 -4.22
CA THR A 503 -29.67 -8.86 -4.76
C THR A 503 -28.33 -9.49 -4.38
N ALA A 504 -28.17 -9.90 -3.12
CA ALA A 504 -26.97 -10.57 -2.64
C ALA A 504 -26.67 -11.85 -3.44
N ARG A 505 -27.69 -12.69 -3.68
CA ARG A 505 -27.55 -13.92 -4.48
C ARG A 505 -27.17 -13.63 -5.92
N ARG A 506 -27.85 -12.68 -6.56
CA ARG A 506 -27.56 -12.26 -7.94
C ARG A 506 -26.11 -11.80 -8.06
N VAL A 507 -25.69 -10.85 -7.21
CA VAL A 507 -24.33 -10.29 -7.23
C VAL A 507 -23.26 -11.34 -6.94
N ALA A 508 -23.46 -12.20 -5.94
CA ALA A 508 -22.52 -13.28 -5.63
C ALA A 508 -22.34 -14.24 -6.82
N SER A 509 -23.41 -14.50 -7.57
CA SER A 509 -23.34 -15.34 -8.79
C SER A 509 -22.67 -14.62 -9.97
N GLU A 510 -23.01 -13.34 -10.20
CA GLU A 510 -22.48 -12.54 -11.32
C GLU A 510 -20.97 -12.33 -11.21
N HIS A 511 -20.44 -12.19 -9.99
CA HIS A 511 -19.03 -11.86 -9.74
C HIS A 511 -18.18 -13.04 -9.22
N LYS A 512 -18.68 -14.28 -9.35
CA LYS A 512 -17.97 -15.50 -8.92
C LYS A 512 -16.56 -15.62 -9.51
N GLU A 513 -16.42 -15.30 -10.79
CA GLU A 513 -15.16 -15.36 -11.55
C GLU A 513 -14.46 -13.99 -11.64
N CYS A 514 -14.63 -13.10 -10.65
CA CYS A 514 -14.03 -11.77 -10.67
C CYS A 514 -12.50 -11.85 -10.86
N PRO A 515 -11.89 -11.15 -11.83
CA PRO A 515 -10.44 -11.26 -12.09
C PRO A 515 -9.58 -10.63 -10.98
N HIS A 516 -10.13 -9.65 -10.24
CA HIS A 516 -9.42 -8.95 -9.18
C HIS A 516 -9.44 -9.75 -7.87
N ALA A 517 -8.30 -10.29 -7.45
CA ALA A 517 -8.19 -11.23 -6.33
C ALA A 517 -8.86 -10.75 -5.03
N ALA A 518 -8.61 -9.50 -4.61
CA ALA A 518 -9.21 -8.96 -3.37
C ALA A 518 -10.75 -8.85 -3.45
N TRP A 519 -11.30 -8.60 -4.63
CA TRP A 519 -12.75 -8.51 -4.83
C TRP A 519 -13.38 -9.89 -4.94
N ARG A 520 -12.70 -10.83 -5.61
CA ARG A 520 -13.11 -12.24 -5.62
C ARG A 520 -13.23 -12.80 -4.21
N ALA A 521 -12.25 -12.55 -3.34
CA ALA A 521 -12.30 -12.96 -1.94
C ALA A 521 -13.52 -12.39 -1.19
N ARG A 522 -13.88 -11.12 -1.44
CA ARG A 522 -15.08 -10.49 -0.86
C ARG A 522 -16.37 -11.14 -1.35
N PHE A 523 -16.50 -11.43 -2.65
CA PHE A 523 -17.68 -12.13 -3.20
C PHE A 523 -17.77 -13.60 -2.74
N GLU A 524 -16.64 -14.29 -2.59
CA GLU A 524 -16.59 -15.64 -2.02
C GLU A 524 -17.03 -15.65 -0.55
N ALA A 525 -16.61 -14.65 0.24
CA ALA A 525 -17.07 -14.49 1.63
C ALA A 525 -18.59 -14.24 1.70
N LEU A 526 -19.13 -13.40 0.81
CA LEU A 526 -20.58 -13.19 0.68
C LEU A 526 -21.30 -14.50 0.32
N ALA A 527 -20.80 -15.26 -0.65
CA ALA A 527 -21.39 -16.53 -1.05
C ALA A 527 -21.40 -17.56 0.09
N LYS A 528 -20.33 -17.60 0.92
CA LYS A 528 -20.28 -18.44 2.13
C LYS A 528 -21.37 -18.05 3.13
N ILE A 529 -21.55 -16.76 3.41
CA ILE A 529 -22.62 -16.27 4.30
C ILE A 529 -24.00 -16.71 3.78
N LEU A 530 -24.25 -16.57 2.47
CA LEU A 530 -25.52 -16.98 1.87
C LEU A 530 -25.77 -18.49 1.99
N ALA A 531 -24.74 -19.32 1.75
CA ALA A 531 -24.84 -20.76 1.91
C ALA A 531 -25.13 -21.19 3.37
N GLU A 532 -24.55 -20.48 4.34
CA GLU A 532 -24.83 -20.73 5.76
C GLU A 532 -26.25 -20.34 6.16
N ILE A 533 -26.77 -19.23 5.61
CA ILE A 533 -28.16 -18.82 5.83
C ILE A 533 -29.10 -19.90 5.28
N ASP A 534 -28.85 -20.37 4.05
CA ASP A 534 -29.64 -21.43 3.41
C ASP A 534 -29.66 -22.71 4.25
N PHE A 535 -28.48 -23.15 4.70
CA PHE A 535 -28.35 -24.32 5.57
C PHE A 535 -29.10 -24.16 6.90
N ALA A 536 -29.03 -22.99 7.53
CA ALA A 536 -29.72 -22.74 8.79
C ALA A 536 -31.26 -22.69 8.65
N THR A 537 -31.78 -22.28 7.49
CA THR A 537 -33.22 -22.38 7.18
C THR A 537 -33.69 -23.81 6.95
N ASP A 538 -32.85 -24.66 6.34
CA ASP A 538 -33.19 -26.07 6.04
C ASP A 538 -33.07 -26.99 7.26
N TYR A 539 -32.18 -26.69 8.22
CA TYR A 539 -31.94 -27.51 9.41
C TYR A 539 -33.00 -27.36 10.52
N ALA A 540 -33.98 -26.45 10.36
CA ALA A 540 -35.05 -26.22 11.33
C ALA A 540 -36.09 -27.37 11.42
N ALA A 541 -35.82 -28.53 10.81
CA ALA A 541 -36.76 -29.66 10.70
C ALA A 541 -36.50 -30.85 11.65
N ASP A 542 -35.35 -30.97 12.32
CA ASP A 542 -35.11 -32.09 13.25
C ASP A 542 -34.41 -31.64 14.55
N GLY A 543 -35.07 -31.93 15.69
CA GLY A 543 -34.67 -31.47 17.01
C GLY A 543 -34.30 -32.59 17.98
N VAL A 544 -33.23 -32.42 18.77
CA VAL A 544 -32.91 -33.21 19.98
C VAL A 544 -32.10 -32.41 21.02
N ALA A 545 -32.44 -32.57 22.31
CA ALA A 545 -32.22 -31.69 23.47
C ALA A 545 -30.90 -31.83 24.28
N ASP A 546 -30.74 -30.89 25.22
CA ASP A 546 -29.66 -30.65 26.21
C ASP A 546 -29.41 -31.78 27.21
N VAL A 547 -28.18 -31.87 27.73
CA VAL A 547 -27.80 -32.69 28.90
C VAL A 547 -26.83 -31.93 29.80
N ALA A 548 -27.17 -31.79 31.09
CA ALA A 548 -26.30 -31.26 32.16
C ALA A 548 -26.21 -32.30 33.30
N ALA A 549 -25.04 -32.41 33.93
CA ALA A 549 -24.76 -33.38 35.01
C ALA A 549 -24.25 -32.70 36.30
N ALA A 550 -24.63 -33.29 37.44
CA ALA A 550 -24.56 -32.77 38.81
C ALA A 550 -23.37 -33.30 39.64
N VAL A 551 -23.02 -32.63 40.75
CA VAL A 551 -22.22 -33.16 41.88
C VAL A 551 -22.68 -32.55 43.22
N GLN A 552 -22.64 -33.37 44.30
CA GLN A 552 -23.28 -33.23 45.62
C GLN A 552 -22.49 -32.50 46.74
N GLU A 553 -23.22 -32.25 47.85
CA GLU A 553 -23.15 -31.27 48.94
C GLU A 553 -22.17 -31.42 50.13
N ALA A 554 -22.09 -30.30 50.89
CA ALA A 554 -21.90 -30.19 52.35
C ALA A 554 -22.88 -29.09 52.91
N PRO A 555 -23.17 -28.98 54.23
CA PRO A 555 -24.45 -28.46 54.74
C PRO A 555 -24.56 -26.92 54.85
N ALA A 556 -25.66 -26.34 54.34
CA ALA A 556 -26.13 -24.95 54.53
C ALA A 556 -27.58 -24.81 54.00
N LEU A 557 -28.31 -23.73 54.34
CA LEU A 557 -29.56 -23.37 53.63
C LEU A 557 -29.22 -23.20 52.15
N HIS A 558 -29.70 -24.11 51.32
CA HIS A 558 -29.41 -24.16 49.89
C HIS A 558 -30.72 -24.15 49.10
N ALA A 559 -30.74 -23.41 47.99
CA ALA A 559 -31.85 -23.40 47.07
C ALA A 559 -31.33 -23.41 45.64
N GLU A 560 -31.72 -24.43 44.86
CA GLU A 560 -31.32 -24.59 43.47
C GLU A 560 -32.54 -24.44 42.55
N LEU A 561 -32.42 -23.62 41.51
CA LEU A 561 -33.49 -23.40 40.53
C LEU A 561 -33.49 -24.50 39.47
N ARG A 562 -34.54 -25.32 39.45
CA ARG A 562 -34.85 -26.30 38.40
C ARG A 562 -35.56 -25.64 37.20
N PRO A 563 -35.52 -26.28 36.01
CA PRO A 563 -36.31 -25.86 34.85
C PRO A 563 -37.80 -25.71 35.19
N GLY A 564 -38.44 -24.65 34.69
CA GLY A 564 -39.87 -24.39 34.92
C GLY A 564 -40.19 -23.47 36.11
N GLY A 565 -39.19 -22.91 36.79
CA GLY A 565 -39.42 -21.97 37.91
C GLY A 565 -39.67 -22.66 39.24
N VAL A 566 -39.15 -23.89 39.41
CA VAL A 566 -39.24 -24.68 40.64
C VAL A 566 -37.91 -24.58 41.38
N PHE A 567 -37.94 -24.18 42.64
CA PHE A 567 -36.77 -24.16 43.52
C PHE A 567 -36.75 -25.43 44.35
N GLU A 568 -35.68 -26.20 44.29
CA GLU A 568 -35.40 -27.24 45.27
C GLU A 568 -34.69 -26.63 46.47
N ILE A 569 -35.25 -26.86 47.64
CA ILE A 569 -34.83 -26.20 48.88
C ILE A 569 -34.36 -27.28 49.84
N GLN A 570 -33.16 -27.09 50.35
CA GLN A 570 -32.58 -27.90 51.41
C GLN A 570 -32.40 -27.01 52.63
N ALA A 571 -33.20 -27.33 53.66
CA ALA A 571 -33.27 -26.59 54.90
C ALA A 571 -33.40 -27.59 56.05
N ASP A 572 -32.36 -27.72 56.89
CA ASP A 572 -32.39 -28.55 58.09
C ASP A 572 -32.59 -27.66 59.33
N GLY A 573 -33.62 -27.95 60.13
CA GLY A 573 -33.85 -27.31 61.43
C GLY A 573 -34.48 -25.91 61.40
N LEU A 574 -35.10 -25.51 60.29
CA LEU A 574 -35.79 -24.22 60.13
C LEU A 574 -37.31 -24.38 60.27
N ALA A 575 -37.98 -23.43 60.93
CA ALA A 575 -39.45 -23.45 61.08
C ALA A 575 -40.16 -22.77 59.89
N GLU A 576 -39.54 -21.74 59.31
CA GLU A 576 -40.13 -20.89 58.28
C GLU A 576 -39.02 -20.23 57.45
N ILE A 577 -39.21 -20.14 56.13
CA ILE A 577 -38.31 -19.42 55.20
C ILE A 577 -39.12 -18.31 54.53
N GLN A 578 -38.63 -17.07 54.60
CA GLN A 578 -39.24 -15.94 53.91
C GLN A 578 -38.72 -15.83 52.48
N VAL A 579 -39.64 -15.62 51.54
CA VAL A 579 -39.35 -15.45 50.13
C VAL A 579 -39.66 -14.02 49.72
N ARG A 580 -38.69 -13.33 49.11
CA ARG A 580 -38.89 -12.03 48.47
C ARG A 580 -38.48 -12.07 47.01
N LEU A 581 -39.34 -11.54 46.14
CA LEU A 581 -39.03 -11.38 44.73
C LEU A 581 -38.83 -9.91 44.41
N TYR A 582 -37.77 -9.58 43.69
CA TYR A 582 -37.49 -8.23 43.19
C TYR A 582 -37.43 -8.26 41.66
N ARG A 583 -38.13 -7.34 41.01
CA ARG A 583 -38.03 -7.18 39.55
C ARG A 583 -36.70 -6.52 39.21
N VAL A 584 -35.98 -7.08 38.25
CA VAL A 584 -34.65 -6.62 37.88
C VAL A 584 -34.62 -6.16 36.43
N ASP A 585 -33.93 -5.04 36.19
CA ASP A 585 -33.46 -4.69 34.84
C ASP A 585 -32.15 -5.42 34.58
N LEU A 586 -32.21 -6.45 33.75
CA LEU A 586 -31.08 -7.33 33.46
C LEU A 586 -29.90 -6.58 32.82
N GLU A 587 -30.15 -5.58 31.96
CA GLU A 587 -29.07 -4.82 31.33
C GLU A 587 -28.34 -3.95 32.35
N MET A 588 -29.10 -3.29 33.24
CA MET A 588 -28.53 -2.44 34.28
C MET A 588 -27.71 -3.28 35.28
N LEU A 589 -28.23 -4.43 35.71
CA LEU A 589 -27.53 -5.33 36.63
C LEU A 589 -26.24 -5.88 36.00
N PHE A 590 -26.31 -6.32 34.74
CA PHE A 590 -25.15 -6.82 34.01
C PHE A 590 -24.07 -5.74 33.80
N SER A 591 -24.48 -4.49 33.58
CA SER A 591 -23.54 -3.38 33.40
C SER A 591 -22.79 -3.01 34.69
N ARG A 592 -23.35 -3.34 35.86
CA ARG A 592 -22.73 -3.09 37.18
C ARG A 592 -21.91 -4.28 37.69
N THR A 593 -22.35 -5.48 37.36
CA THR A 593 -21.79 -6.76 37.84
C THR A 593 -21.87 -7.79 36.72
N PRO A 594 -20.98 -7.74 35.71
CA PRO A 594 -21.04 -8.62 34.54
C PRO A 594 -20.73 -10.10 34.85
N PHE A 595 -19.94 -10.39 35.90
CA PHE A 595 -19.55 -11.76 36.29
C PHE A 595 -20.25 -12.20 37.60
N LEU A 596 -21.56 -12.47 37.50
CA LEU A 596 -22.43 -12.76 38.66
C LEU A 596 -22.09 -14.04 39.42
N ARG A 597 -21.43 -15.02 38.79
CA ARG A 597 -21.16 -16.34 39.40
C ARG A 597 -19.87 -16.40 40.23
N GLY A 598 -18.94 -15.46 40.02
CA GLY A 598 -17.60 -15.50 40.64
C GLY A 598 -17.37 -14.54 41.79
N SER A 599 -18.29 -13.60 42.03
CA SER A 599 -18.16 -12.59 43.09
C SER A 599 -18.95 -13.03 44.32
N GLY A 600 -18.28 -13.24 45.45
CA GLY A 600 -18.94 -13.38 46.76
C GLY A 600 -19.70 -12.12 47.22
N ALA A 601 -19.75 -11.06 46.39
CA ALA A 601 -20.59 -9.90 46.63
C ALA A 601 -22.02 -10.17 46.13
N GLN A 602 -22.92 -10.48 47.06
CA GLN A 602 -24.36 -10.50 46.81
C GLN A 602 -24.81 -9.07 46.46
N PRO A 603 -25.59 -8.87 45.38
CA PRO A 603 -26.11 -7.54 45.07
C PRO A 603 -27.07 -7.09 46.19
N ASP A 604 -26.82 -5.92 46.77
CA ASP A 604 -27.64 -5.40 47.87
C ASP A 604 -28.88 -4.69 47.31
N PHE A 605 -30.05 -5.34 47.43
CA PHE A 605 -31.36 -4.80 47.03
C PHE A 605 -32.05 -4.02 48.16
N SER A 606 -31.29 -3.58 49.18
CA SER A 606 -31.78 -2.84 50.35
C SER A 606 -32.64 -1.60 50.07
N PHE A 607 -32.66 -1.10 48.82
CA PHE A 607 -33.42 0.06 48.38
C PHE A 607 -34.59 -0.23 47.40
N VAL A 608 -34.84 -1.49 47.04
CA VAL A 608 -35.92 -1.88 46.10
C VAL A 608 -37.05 -2.56 46.86
N LYS A 609 -38.31 -2.16 46.64
CA LYS A 609 -39.46 -2.83 47.25
C LYS A 609 -39.73 -4.17 46.54
N PRO A 610 -39.90 -5.29 47.26
CA PRO A 610 -40.20 -6.57 46.63
C PRO A 610 -41.57 -6.53 45.94
N VAL A 611 -41.64 -7.16 44.77
CA VAL A 611 -42.88 -7.35 44.01
C VAL A 611 -43.73 -8.50 44.55
N PHE A 612 -43.14 -9.36 45.37
CA PHE A 612 -43.80 -10.44 46.10
C PHE A 612 -43.08 -10.69 47.42
N GLU A 613 -43.85 -10.87 48.50
CA GLU A 613 -43.36 -11.38 49.78
C GLU A 613 -44.22 -12.58 50.16
N GLY A 614 -43.57 -13.68 50.52
CA GLY A 614 -44.24 -14.92 50.90
C GLY A 614 -43.46 -15.66 51.98
N SER A 615 -44.10 -16.71 52.50
CA SER A 615 -43.48 -17.61 53.47
C SER A 615 -43.70 -19.05 53.01
N ILE A 616 -42.66 -19.86 53.16
CA ILE A 616 -42.70 -21.29 52.92
C ILE A 616 -42.35 -22.05 54.21
N PRO A 617 -42.98 -23.21 54.45
CA PRO A 617 -42.62 -24.09 55.56
C PRO A 617 -41.13 -24.45 55.53
N GLY A 618 -40.45 -24.49 56.67
CA GLY A 618 -39.02 -24.79 56.74
C GLY A 618 -38.64 -26.23 56.38
N ASP A 619 -39.60 -27.14 56.28
CA ASP A 619 -39.45 -28.52 55.77
C ASP A 619 -39.80 -28.65 54.28
N ALA A 620 -40.14 -27.55 53.61
CA ALA A 620 -40.48 -27.55 52.19
C ALA A 620 -39.26 -27.92 51.34
N LYS A 621 -39.36 -29.03 50.61
CA LYS A 621 -38.32 -29.50 49.68
C LYS A 621 -38.37 -28.80 48.33
N THR A 622 -39.52 -28.24 47.97
CA THR A 622 -39.74 -27.57 46.68
C THR A 622 -40.65 -26.38 46.83
N TRP A 623 -40.35 -25.29 46.12
CA TRP A 623 -41.21 -24.12 46.02
C TRP A 623 -41.32 -23.65 44.57
N GLU A 624 -42.55 -23.39 44.10
CA GLU A 624 -42.77 -22.89 42.74
C GLU A 624 -42.98 -21.38 42.72
N LEU A 625 -42.38 -20.73 41.71
CA LEU A 625 -42.59 -19.32 41.46
C LEU A 625 -44.07 -19.05 41.11
N PRO A 626 -44.74 -18.05 41.73
CA PRO A 626 -46.14 -17.75 41.43
C PRO A 626 -46.34 -17.39 39.95
N GLU A 627 -47.44 -17.86 39.35
CA GLU A 627 -47.68 -17.76 37.90
C GLU A 627 -47.55 -16.34 37.35
N GLY A 628 -48.05 -15.32 38.07
CA GLY A 628 -47.98 -13.92 37.65
C GLY A 628 -46.58 -13.32 37.57
N HIS A 629 -45.56 -14.00 38.11
CA HIS A 629 -44.18 -13.54 38.13
C HIS A 629 -43.26 -14.32 37.17
N ARG A 630 -43.71 -15.44 36.58
CA ARG A 630 -42.90 -16.31 35.70
C ARG A 630 -42.42 -15.65 34.40
N GLN A 631 -43.01 -14.53 33.99
CA GLN A 631 -42.69 -13.81 32.75
C GLN A 631 -41.76 -12.60 32.94
N SER A 632 -41.19 -12.40 34.14
CA SER A 632 -40.28 -11.29 34.43
C SER A 632 -38.93 -11.80 34.92
N ASP A 633 -37.87 -11.03 34.64
CA ASP A 633 -36.56 -11.26 35.24
C ASP A 633 -36.60 -10.84 36.72
N LEU A 634 -36.25 -11.78 37.59
CA LEU A 634 -36.43 -11.66 39.03
C LEU A 634 -35.16 -12.03 39.78
N ALA A 635 -34.94 -11.29 40.85
CA ALA A 635 -34.06 -11.64 41.94
C ALA A 635 -34.90 -12.32 43.03
N VAL A 636 -34.56 -13.55 43.37
CA VAL A 636 -35.20 -14.37 44.40
C VAL A 636 -34.32 -14.39 45.63
N GLU A 637 -34.84 -13.83 46.72
CA GLU A 637 -34.20 -13.85 48.03
C GLU A 637 -34.96 -14.81 48.95
N LEU A 638 -34.24 -15.76 49.54
CA LEU A 638 -34.73 -16.69 50.55
C LEU A 638 -34.00 -16.42 51.86
N THR A 639 -34.76 -16.11 52.92
CA THR A 639 -34.19 -15.71 54.22
C THR A 639 -34.79 -16.54 55.34
N ALA A 640 -33.93 -17.10 56.20
CA ALA A 640 -34.33 -17.83 57.39
C ALA A 640 -33.39 -17.49 58.56
N GLY A 641 -33.87 -16.67 59.51
CA GLY A 641 -33.03 -16.15 60.60
C GLY A 641 -31.89 -15.26 60.06
N ALA A 642 -30.64 -15.64 60.32
CA ALA A 642 -29.44 -14.96 59.80
C ALA A 642 -28.94 -15.50 58.46
N LEU A 643 -29.58 -16.55 57.92
CA LEU A 643 -29.20 -17.16 56.64
C LEU A 643 -29.97 -16.50 55.50
N ARG A 644 -29.24 -16.13 54.44
CA ARG A 644 -29.78 -15.45 53.25
C ARG A 644 -29.20 -16.10 51.99
N VAL A 645 -30.07 -16.60 51.13
CA VAL A 645 -29.75 -17.15 49.81
C VAL A 645 -30.34 -16.23 48.76
N PHE A 646 -29.55 -15.97 47.71
CA PHE A 646 -29.94 -15.09 46.62
C PHE A 646 -29.74 -15.81 45.29
N THR A 647 -30.76 -15.83 44.44
CA THR A 647 -30.72 -16.49 43.11
C THR A 647 -31.45 -15.65 42.07
N MET A 648 -30.95 -15.65 40.83
CA MET A 648 -31.60 -14.98 39.71
C MET A 648 -32.47 -15.95 38.91
N TYR A 649 -33.70 -15.53 38.59
CA TYR A 649 -34.60 -16.18 37.65
C TYR A 649 -34.74 -15.30 36.41
N PHE A 650 -34.43 -15.84 35.23
CA PHE A 650 -34.57 -15.14 33.96
C PHE A 650 -35.70 -15.76 33.14
N ALA A 651 -36.67 -14.95 32.75
CA ALA A 651 -37.79 -15.38 31.92
C ALA A 651 -37.36 -15.37 30.45
N CYS A 652 -36.62 -16.40 30.03
CA CYS A 652 -35.99 -16.45 28.72
C CYS A 652 -36.39 -17.70 27.94
N THR A 653 -36.84 -17.50 26.69
CA THR A 653 -37.13 -18.58 25.73
C THR A 653 -36.05 -18.70 24.66
N LEU A 654 -35.00 -17.89 24.72
CA LEU A 654 -33.88 -17.91 23.78
C LEU A 654 -32.98 -19.11 24.07
N ARG A 655 -32.49 -19.73 22.99
CA ARG A 655 -31.38 -20.70 23.05
C ARG A 655 -30.11 -20.02 22.56
N VAL A 656 -29.08 -20.03 23.39
CA VAL A 656 -27.78 -19.42 23.08
C VAL A 656 -26.69 -20.48 23.14
N ALA A 657 -26.03 -20.71 22.01
CA ALA A 657 -24.85 -21.55 21.90
C ALA A 657 -23.61 -20.67 21.75
N VAL A 658 -22.59 -20.90 22.57
CA VAL A 658 -21.32 -20.14 22.53
C VAL A 658 -20.26 -21.04 21.92
N ALA A 659 -19.69 -20.62 20.79
CA ALA A 659 -18.59 -21.32 20.13
C ALA A 659 -17.26 -20.72 20.61
N GLU A 660 -16.80 -21.14 21.78
CA GLU A 660 -15.65 -20.51 22.46
C GLU A 660 -14.37 -20.50 21.62
N GLN A 661 -14.08 -21.60 20.93
CA GLN A 661 -12.91 -21.74 20.05
C GLN A 661 -12.98 -20.86 18.79
N HIS A 662 -14.17 -20.36 18.44
CA HIS A 662 -14.41 -19.56 17.24
C HIS A 662 -14.80 -18.10 17.56
N GLY A 663 -14.95 -17.73 18.84
CA GLY A 663 -15.17 -16.35 19.27
C GLY A 663 -16.53 -15.73 18.90
N TYR A 664 -17.53 -16.56 18.59
CA TYR A 664 -18.90 -16.10 18.30
C TYR A 664 -19.95 -16.87 19.10
N LEU A 665 -21.11 -16.26 19.29
CA LEU A 665 -22.32 -16.91 19.81
C LEU A 665 -23.39 -17.00 18.73
N THR A 666 -24.31 -17.94 18.88
CA THR A 666 -25.49 -18.10 18.02
C THR A 666 -26.75 -18.07 18.88
N VAL A 667 -27.71 -17.23 18.51
CA VAL A 667 -29.02 -17.10 19.16
C VAL A 667 -30.10 -17.70 18.28
N THR A 668 -30.91 -18.58 18.86
CA THR A 668 -32.05 -19.20 18.20
C THR A 668 -33.31 -19.11 19.05
N SER A 669 -34.47 -19.18 18.40
CA SER A 669 -35.76 -19.31 19.09
C SER A 669 -35.89 -20.69 19.76
N ALA A 670 -36.94 -20.88 20.56
CA ALA A 670 -37.25 -22.20 21.12
C ALA A 670 -37.36 -23.29 20.04
N ASP A 671 -37.85 -22.91 18.86
CA ASP A 671 -38.00 -23.75 17.65
C ASP A 671 -36.72 -23.83 16.79
N ARG A 672 -35.56 -23.44 17.36
CA ARG A 672 -34.23 -23.49 16.72
C ARG A 672 -34.04 -22.64 15.47
N ARG A 673 -34.95 -21.70 15.20
CA ARG A 673 -34.77 -20.75 14.11
C ARG A 673 -33.75 -19.68 14.50
N PRO A 674 -32.78 -19.35 13.64
CA PRO A 674 -31.87 -18.22 13.86
C PRO A 674 -32.65 -16.94 14.17
N MET A 675 -32.21 -16.23 15.21
CA MET A 675 -32.84 -14.98 15.66
C MET A 675 -31.94 -13.79 15.30
N PRO A 676 -32.22 -13.07 14.19
CA PRO A 676 -31.51 -11.84 13.85
C PRO A 676 -31.91 -10.68 14.76
N ALA A 677 -31.07 -9.65 14.80
CA ALA A 677 -31.31 -8.40 15.52
C ALA A 677 -31.53 -8.57 17.04
N VAL A 678 -30.97 -9.62 17.64
CA VAL A 678 -30.92 -9.80 19.09
C VAL A 678 -29.73 -9.02 19.62
N TYR A 679 -29.95 -8.20 20.66
CA TYR A 679 -28.92 -7.35 21.23
C TYR A 679 -27.96 -8.19 22.08
N VAL A 680 -26.66 -7.95 21.91
CA VAL A 680 -25.59 -8.58 22.67
C VAL A 680 -24.67 -7.53 23.26
N LYS A 681 -24.39 -7.63 24.55
CA LYS A 681 -23.47 -6.76 25.28
C LYS A 681 -22.37 -7.60 25.93
N VAL A 682 -21.12 -7.21 25.71
CA VAL A 682 -19.94 -7.99 26.09
C VAL A 682 -19.06 -7.18 27.05
N PHE A 683 -18.74 -7.79 28.18
CA PHE A 683 -17.68 -7.35 29.08
C PHE A 683 -16.52 -8.34 29.03
N ALA A 684 -15.31 -7.84 29.20
CA ALA A 684 -14.10 -8.64 29.28
C ALA A 684 -13.46 -8.44 30.66
N ARG A 685 -12.91 -9.53 31.22
CA ARG A 685 -12.01 -9.46 32.36
C ARG A 685 -10.57 -9.47 31.85
N VAL A 686 -9.86 -8.36 32.05
CA VAL A 686 -8.47 -8.17 31.64
C VAL A 686 -7.67 -7.82 32.89
N ASN A 687 -6.63 -8.61 33.20
CA ASN A 687 -5.79 -8.42 34.39
C ASN A 687 -6.59 -8.27 35.71
N GLY A 688 -7.68 -9.02 35.86
CA GLY A 688 -8.58 -8.96 37.02
C GLY A 688 -9.52 -7.76 37.06
N GLN A 689 -9.44 -6.82 36.11
CA GLN A 689 -10.38 -5.71 35.98
C GLN A 689 -11.49 -6.05 34.97
N GLU A 690 -12.72 -5.70 35.33
CA GLU A 690 -13.91 -5.89 34.49
C GLU A 690 -14.15 -4.61 33.70
N GLN A 691 -14.11 -4.72 32.37
CA GLN A 691 -14.30 -3.57 31.48
C GLN A 691 -15.25 -3.92 30.34
N PHE A 692 -15.97 -2.91 29.87
CA PHE A 692 -16.78 -3.05 28.67
C PHE A 692 -15.88 -3.40 27.48
N PHE A 693 -16.26 -4.44 26.73
CA PHE A 693 -15.52 -4.89 25.57
C PHE A 693 -16.18 -4.47 24.27
N LYS A 694 -17.40 -4.94 23.96
CA LYS A 694 -18.18 -4.48 22.80
C LYS A 694 -19.67 -4.77 22.93
N ASP A 695 -20.48 -4.17 22.07
CA ASP A 695 -21.90 -4.48 21.93
C ASP A 695 -22.34 -4.47 20.46
N GLY A 696 -23.50 -5.06 20.18
CA GLY A 696 -24.09 -5.06 18.86
C GLY A 696 -25.25 -6.03 18.73
N TYR A 697 -25.52 -6.46 17.50
CA TYR A 697 -26.70 -7.26 17.18
C TYR A 697 -26.33 -8.51 16.41
N THR A 698 -27.10 -9.57 16.59
CA THR A 698 -26.98 -10.79 15.80
C THR A 698 -27.33 -10.53 14.32
N ASP A 699 -26.57 -11.17 13.42
CA ASP A 699 -26.81 -11.14 11.98
C ASP A 699 -27.98 -12.06 11.55
N LEU A 700 -28.24 -12.19 10.25
CA LEU A 700 -29.29 -13.07 9.69
C LEU A 700 -29.12 -14.56 10.05
N ARG A 701 -27.92 -14.99 10.45
CA ARG A 701 -27.63 -16.35 10.95
C ARG A 701 -27.86 -16.46 12.46
N GLY A 702 -28.36 -15.40 13.11
CA GLY A 702 -28.46 -15.30 14.56
C GLY A 702 -27.10 -15.25 15.25
N ARG A 703 -26.01 -14.96 14.51
CA ARG A 703 -24.65 -14.99 15.04
C ARG A 703 -24.16 -13.62 15.47
N PHE A 704 -23.38 -13.58 16.54
CA PHE A 704 -22.66 -12.40 16.99
C PHE A 704 -21.23 -12.80 17.35
N ASP A 705 -20.27 -12.23 16.62
CA ASP A 705 -18.87 -12.29 17.02
C ASP A 705 -18.71 -11.48 18.31
N TYR A 706 -18.26 -12.11 19.40
CA TYR A 706 -18.06 -11.44 20.69
C TYR A 706 -16.59 -11.15 21.01
N ALA A 707 -15.63 -11.70 20.24
CA ALA A 707 -14.21 -11.65 20.57
C ALA A 707 -13.40 -10.64 19.73
N SER A 708 -13.81 -10.34 18.50
CA SER A 708 -13.00 -9.54 17.57
C SER A 708 -13.20 -8.03 17.76
N LEU A 709 -12.09 -7.28 17.81
CA LEU A 709 -12.03 -5.82 17.73
C LEU A 709 -10.80 -5.43 16.90
N SER A 710 -10.87 -4.36 16.10
CA SER A 710 -9.72 -3.92 15.30
C SER A 710 -8.76 -2.99 16.04
N SER A 711 -9.14 -2.52 17.24
CA SER A 711 -8.40 -1.54 18.06
C SER A 711 -7.79 -2.11 19.34
N GLU A 712 -8.28 -3.25 19.84
CA GLU A 712 -7.88 -3.86 21.11
C GLU A 712 -7.71 -5.37 20.93
N SER A 713 -6.63 -5.92 21.49
CA SER A 713 -6.32 -7.36 21.36
C SER A 713 -7.12 -8.21 22.32
N ALA A 714 -7.77 -9.25 21.80
CA ALA A 714 -8.48 -10.24 22.62
C ALA A 714 -7.53 -11.18 23.39
N ALA A 715 -6.23 -11.22 23.04
CA ALA A 715 -5.24 -12.07 23.70
C ALA A 715 -5.02 -11.70 25.18
N SER A 716 -5.33 -10.46 25.57
CA SER A 716 -5.23 -9.98 26.95
C SER A 716 -6.45 -10.35 27.82
N VAL A 717 -7.51 -10.90 27.21
CA VAL A 717 -8.76 -11.22 27.89
C VAL A 717 -8.66 -12.58 28.56
N GLN A 718 -8.99 -12.63 29.85
CA GLN A 718 -9.04 -13.87 30.62
C GLN A 718 -10.39 -14.59 30.43
N ARG A 719 -11.47 -13.81 30.38
CA ARG A 719 -12.85 -14.32 30.28
C ARG A 719 -13.80 -13.24 29.77
N PHE A 720 -14.82 -13.65 29.04
CA PHE A 720 -15.91 -12.79 28.59
C PHE A 720 -17.18 -13.05 29.39
N ALA A 721 -17.95 -12.00 29.61
CA ALA A 721 -19.33 -12.06 30.06
C ALA A 721 -20.22 -11.52 28.93
N LEU A 722 -21.25 -12.27 28.57
CA LEU A 722 -22.11 -12.07 27.41
C LEU A 722 -23.55 -11.94 27.88
N LEU A 723 -24.12 -10.76 27.73
CA LEU A 723 -25.55 -10.51 27.90
C LEU A 723 -26.23 -10.59 26.54
N VAL A 724 -27.27 -11.39 26.44
CA VAL A 724 -28.12 -11.52 25.25
C VAL A 724 -29.53 -11.07 25.60
N LEU A 725 -30.09 -10.13 24.85
CA LEU A 725 -31.38 -9.51 25.11
C LEU A 725 -32.24 -9.44 23.84
N SER A 726 -33.46 -9.97 23.91
CA SER A 726 -34.46 -9.85 22.86
C SER A 726 -35.74 -9.22 23.40
N PRO A 727 -36.31 -8.20 22.72
CA PRO A 727 -37.65 -7.74 23.02
C PRO A 727 -38.65 -8.92 22.93
N GLY A 728 -39.38 -9.18 24.02
CA GLY A 728 -40.44 -10.21 24.08
C GLY A 728 -40.01 -11.67 24.31
N ALA A 729 -38.75 -12.04 24.02
CA ALA A 729 -38.24 -13.40 24.24
C ALA A 729 -37.31 -13.54 25.48
N GLY A 730 -37.10 -12.43 26.20
CA GLY A 730 -36.33 -12.38 27.43
C GLY A 730 -34.83 -12.14 27.22
N GLY A 731 -34.07 -12.32 28.30
CA GLY A 731 -32.61 -12.16 28.28
C GLY A 731 -31.89 -13.23 29.08
N LEU A 732 -30.62 -13.44 28.77
CA LEU A 732 -29.77 -14.35 29.53
C LEU A 732 -28.32 -13.86 29.57
N VAL A 733 -27.58 -14.35 30.56
CA VAL A 733 -26.15 -14.13 30.70
C VAL A 733 -25.39 -15.44 30.51
N ARG A 734 -24.28 -15.38 29.77
CA ARG A 734 -23.30 -16.46 29.62
C ARG A 734 -21.91 -15.93 29.90
N GLU A 735 -21.06 -16.79 30.45
CA GLU A 735 -19.62 -16.55 30.47
C GLU A 735 -18.98 -17.40 29.39
N ALA A 736 -17.92 -16.89 28.78
CA ALA A 736 -17.16 -17.58 27.74
C ALA A 736 -15.66 -17.45 28.01
N ALA A 737 -14.90 -18.51 27.75
CA ALA A 737 -13.44 -18.43 27.68
C ALA A 737 -12.99 -17.53 26.52
N ALA A 738 -11.77 -16.98 26.63
CA ALA A 738 -11.15 -16.28 25.52
C ALA A 738 -10.75 -17.28 24.41
N PRO A 739 -11.04 -17.00 23.13
CA PRO A 739 -10.66 -17.91 22.05
C PRO A 739 -9.14 -18.06 21.97
N GLY A 740 -8.67 -19.30 21.77
CA GLY A 740 -7.23 -19.61 21.69
C GLY A 740 -6.49 -19.70 23.04
N GLY A 741 -7.18 -19.47 24.17
CA GLY A 741 -6.65 -19.71 25.51
C GLY A 741 -6.83 -21.16 25.94
N TYR A 742 -5.77 -21.97 25.80
CA TYR A 742 -5.58 -23.20 26.55
C TYR A 742 -4.50 -22.99 27.62
#